data_AF-A0A8J5R974-F1
#
_entry.id   AF-A0A8J5R974-F1
#
_cell.length_a   1.000
_cell.length_b   1.000
_cell.length_c   1.000
_cell.angle_alpha   90.00
_cell.angle_beta   90.00
_cell.angle_gamma   90.00
#
_symmetry.space_group_name_H-M   'P 1'
#
loop_
_entity.id
_entity.type
_entity.pdbx_description
1 polymer ?
#
loop_
_entity_poly.entity_id
_entity_poly.type
_entity_poly.pdbx_seq_one_letter_code
_entity_poly.pdbx_strand_id
1 'polypeptide(L)'
;MNAVSAPFGHSARRNSNRNININTNKNVFIKTGNFFQAERDKLKLDSIHSRPLKITLEKLHAADIIRDNVIFVMGFMLQLPPGTLSIEEYTSLDLICNAIKRKSVYMYESVKLIREGNNKAILDQLLMFFKTIKNEVVFFMKSSVEFWIDLLKHKRNRAIQNHVDHNKFNLIAGIPKQMIDSVANKENHDISEELVTKMMKEPRNELAKYEITGEIMGPVYVELFYGLTSKMIPFTQELFGNILRDLPNEDADPIFDEYIAFVSREIWQNTISKWPTYFTKVIAYDPYRLVISTVDKITADKDVPYKLKKALLYIRDHLITGGRGLINHESENSYRITENGLNVNLLFESTITCDCSNRIIDMRDKLQKYLGSNLDQDIFVGINRYRYNNPYDLMLGFLARLQMRSSTEVVDKKISRIISILLSYLFYQRNAHYYHKFKSNISFWMIVDVIDNPIANSTISQTIESVLTDLMNDLKTWDRIEPMVMQSVINTNKTHLECITLEMLTKLKEISEEKHLFPHLPVKIDKLINDVRNSFTEYDSFEDEDELEGKLALVKPSRRALETSDDAEEERWEEKEEIPKPTRGTKLKKLTKRVGPVVKELKKMFKPAKRYFKRKLISKIAQPRSDLSSGLLARRSLGRLGLSIGKSLARLGLRNSKWRVPIKPLNSMISSVNQPFATKLPALPPIASLSKNISTLPPAVQPNECIVITTNVGTVKILPTVFTRSNGLTGDPDTLVFPSMVDLDEQPGKDLLEHVSGQCVQHLRQMIIQPLINIFGDNYAEVLLGKFWANKYSTRMAALVALMRTAQQVEQVAEDTKLMENIRNVLASLEIIAPYLFLPLLIRSKNFNGKIVWSTVSTKDLSVSILGRDMPDYEDEGTITVPLLNPAFWLLPVEQVSDPFQSLLPHFEETSRYSEELKPLLDVFELGKVTALIGHDIDLSRFPSRGALFVWTLFQLMSVEEVRMQPPLLRAIQMHWKAIQQPAFSIRIPRDVILGESREKYSNWAVDLVGLMGALPSPADPQQEKLWTAVRNYLSRSNLLEELSIPSPPLHATKARFLDEIIERSLKNHDDGVKVNAQTRAALLFYRDKIMVDREGARQVGWIWSQKFTGDMLTEHDDSNLHIGEMMEQYLPYYKMSREKQKAYNDLVEHLYMKPQLLDLKDDFLVKNYQTKGSFVRGVLEYIAANPELNSEIKRDISILLPEILVDGRNDKHVFDK
;
A
#
# COMPACT_ATOMS: atom_id res chain seq x y z
N MET A 1 -74.65 -19.42 37.62
CA MET A 1 -73.93 -19.85 36.41
C MET A 1 -72.47 -19.47 36.61
N ASN A 2 -71.70 -20.21 37.41
CA ASN A 2 -71.10 -21.54 37.15
C ASN A 2 -69.95 -21.42 36.14
N ALA A 3 -68.70 -21.81 36.40
CA ALA A 3 -68.05 -22.36 37.62
C ALA A 3 -66.51 -22.05 37.56
N VAL A 4 -65.81 -21.83 38.68
CA VAL A 4 -64.87 -22.77 39.35
C VAL A 4 -63.85 -23.41 38.38
N SER A 5 -62.53 -23.23 38.49
CA SER A 5 -61.68 -23.66 39.63
C SER A 5 -60.38 -22.85 39.83
N ALA A 6 -59.83 -22.91 41.06
CA ALA A 6 -58.55 -22.30 41.47
C ALA A 6 -57.39 -23.35 41.54
N PRO A 7 -56.28 -23.17 42.31
CA PRO A 7 -55.00 -22.78 41.69
C PRO A 7 -53.83 -23.75 41.99
N PHE A 8 -52.72 -23.61 41.25
CA PHE A 8 -51.39 -24.05 41.70
C PHE A 8 -50.37 -22.93 41.51
N GLY A 9 -49.61 -22.64 42.56
CA GLY A 9 -48.67 -21.51 42.59
C GLY A 9 -47.25 -21.90 42.21
N HIS A 10 -46.51 -20.93 41.65
CA HIS A 10 -45.05 -20.93 41.68
C HIS A 10 -44.50 -19.55 42.07
N SER A 11 -43.29 -19.56 42.62
CA SER A 11 -42.70 -18.46 43.39
C SER A 11 -42.50 -17.18 42.58
N ALA A 12 -42.92 -16.05 43.14
CA ALA A 12 -42.56 -14.74 42.63
C ALA A 12 -41.06 -14.44 42.84
N ARG A 13 -40.21 -14.78 41.86
CA ARG A 13 -38.91 -14.11 41.70
C ARG A 13 -39.16 -12.69 41.19
N ARG A 14 -38.98 -11.69 42.06
CA ARG A 14 -38.91 -10.29 41.67
C ARG A 14 -37.64 -10.05 40.83
N ASN A 15 -37.72 -10.22 39.51
CA ASN A 15 -36.68 -9.71 38.60
C ASN A 15 -36.77 -8.18 38.53
N SER A 16 -35.90 -7.49 39.26
CA SER A 16 -35.81 -6.03 39.27
C SER A 16 -34.98 -5.48 38.11
N ASN A 17 -35.32 -5.84 36.86
CA ASN A 17 -34.74 -5.20 35.68
C ASN A 17 -35.43 -3.85 35.44
N ARG A 18 -35.00 -2.81 36.16
CA ARG A 18 -35.34 -1.42 35.82
C ARG A 18 -34.55 -1.02 34.57
N ASN A 19 -35.19 -1.09 33.41
CA ASN A 19 -34.63 -0.52 32.18
C ASN A 19 -34.43 0.98 32.34
N ILE A 20 -33.20 1.46 32.20
CA ILE A 20 -32.85 2.88 32.25
C ILE A 20 -33.19 3.50 30.89
N ASN A 21 -34.49 3.72 30.66
CA ASN A 21 -34.98 4.26 29.40
C ASN A 21 -35.07 5.79 29.48
N ILE A 22 -34.09 6.49 28.93
CA ILE A 22 -33.97 7.95 29.03
C ILE A 22 -34.64 8.57 27.81
N ASN A 23 -35.81 9.17 28.01
CA ASN A 23 -36.57 9.82 26.94
C ASN A 23 -35.92 11.16 26.53
N THR A 24 -34.86 11.08 25.74
CA THR A 24 -33.97 12.19 25.36
C THR A 24 -34.59 13.17 24.37
N ASN A 25 -35.54 12.72 23.53
CA ASN A 25 -35.82 13.37 22.25
C ASN A 25 -36.47 14.77 22.37
N LYS A 26 -37.17 15.08 23.47
CA LYS A 26 -37.76 16.42 23.69
C LYS A 26 -36.89 17.39 24.50
N ASN A 27 -35.96 16.89 25.33
CA ASN A 27 -35.20 17.73 26.24
C ASN A 27 -33.79 18.09 25.74
N VAL A 28 -33.18 17.29 24.86
CA VAL A 28 -31.84 17.57 24.31
C VAL A 28 -31.83 18.87 23.52
N PHE A 29 -32.82 19.05 22.64
CA PHE A 29 -32.92 20.15 21.67
C PHE A 29 -33.00 21.56 22.30
N ILE A 30 -33.55 21.65 23.53
CA ILE A 30 -33.67 22.91 24.29
C ILE A 30 -32.51 23.06 25.28
N LYS A 31 -32.05 21.96 25.91
CA LYS A 31 -30.97 22.02 26.91
C LYS A 31 -29.58 22.25 26.31
N THR A 32 -29.25 21.79 25.10
CA THR A 32 -27.90 22.02 24.52
C THR A 32 -27.62 23.50 24.31
N GLY A 33 -28.53 24.22 23.66
CA GLY A 33 -28.42 25.67 23.48
C GLY A 33 -28.39 26.43 24.80
N ASN A 34 -29.33 26.12 25.70
CA ASN A 34 -29.40 26.78 27.01
C ASN A 34 -28.18 26.48 27.92
N PHE A 35 -27.51 25.35 27.75
CA PHE A 35 -26.31 24.98 28.52
C PHE A 35 -25.11 25.87 28.16
N PHE A 36 -24.78 25.97 26.87
CA PHE A 36 -23.70 26.86 26.42
C PHE A 36 -24.02 28.34 26.70
N GLN A 37 -25.29 28.74 26.60
CA GLN A 37 -25.72 30.09 26.96
C GLN A 37 -25.55 30.40 28.46
N ALA A 38 -25.95 29.48 29.36
CA ALA A 38 -25.84 29.69 30.81
C ALA A 38 -24.40 29.72 31.34
N GLU A 39 -23.44 29.16 30.60
CA GLU A 39 -22.00 29.33 30.88
C GLU A 39 -21.46 30.66 30.29
N ARG A 40 -21.90 31.06 29.09
CA ARG A 40 -21.47 32.32 28.46
C ARG A 40 -22.00 33.55 29.18
N ASP A 41 -23.27 33.56 29.62
CA ASP A 41 -23.89 34.68 30.35
C ASP A 41 -23.25 34.94 31.74
N LYS A 42 -22.50 33.98 32.28
CA LYS A 42 -21.70 34.16 33.51
C LYS A 42 -20.38 34.89 33.26
N LEU A 43 -19.91 34.99 32.01
CA LEU A 43 -18.60 35.51 31.64
C LEU A 43 -18.75 36.81 30.84
N LYS A 44 -18.56 37.96 31.50
CA LYS A 44 -18.52 39.29 30.86
C LYS A 44 -17.27 39.43 29.98
N LEU A 45 -17.37 39.02 28.72
CA LEU A 45 -16.27 38.93 27.75
C LEU A 45 -16.18 40.14 26.78
N ASP A 46 -16.79 41.28 27.14
CA ASP A 46 -17.05 42.39 26.21
C ASP A 46 -15.87 43.34 25.94
N SER A 47 -14.65 43.07 26.42
CA SER A 47 -13.58 44.08 26.49
C SER A 47 -12.34 43.87 25.60
N ILE A 48 -12.25 42.79 24.79
CA ILE A 48 -10.97 42.40 24.14
C ILE A 48 -11.03 42.36 22.60
N HIS A 49 -12.20 42.15 21.98
CA HIS A 49 -12.30 41.95 20.52
C HIS A 49 -12.71 43.22 19.77
N SER A 50 -12.14 43.42 18.57
CA SER A 50 -12.73 44.36 17.62
C SER A 50 -14.14 43.89 17.22
N ARG A 51 -15.07 44.83 17.04
CA ARG A 51 -16.47 44.51 16.72
C ARG A 51 -16.62 43.57 15.50
N PRO A 52 -15.88 43.73 14.38
CA PRO A 52 -15.95 42.79 13.26
C PRO A 52 -15.57 41.36 13.65
N LEU A 53 -14.42 41.17 14.35
CA LEU A 53 -13.96 39.85 14.77
C LEU A 53 -14.96 39.15 15.69
N LYS A 54 -15.59 39.89 16.63
CA LYS A 54 -16.65 39.34 17.48
C LYS A 54 -17.82 38.81 16.64
N ILE A 55 -18.22 39.55 15.61
CA ILE A 55 -19.28 39.15 14.67
C ILE A 55 -18.86 37.92 13.84
N THR A 56 -17.62 37.83 13.36
CA THR A 56 -17.13 36.64 12.64
C THR A 56 -17.19 35.38 13.52
N LEU A 57 -16.70 35.49 14.76
CA LEU A 57 -16.71 34.39 15.74
C LEU A 57 -18.13 34.00 16.13
N GLU A 58 -19.05 34.97 16.25
CA GLU A 58 -20.46 34.71 16.47
C GLU A 58 -21.11 33.98 15.28
N LYS A 59 -20.77 34.33 14.03
CA LYS A 59 -21.25 33.64 12.83
C LYS A 59 -20.69 32.21 12.71
N LEU A 60 -19.40 32.00 12.99
CA LEU A 60 -18.79 30.66 13.04
C LEU A 60 -19.47 29.77 14.08
N HIS A 61 -19.64 30.28 15.30
CA HIS A 61 -20.35 29.54 16.36
C HIS A 61 -21.83 29.27 16.02
N ALA A 62 -22.48 30.15 15.25
CA ALA A 62 -23.83 29.92 14.76
C ALA A 62 -23.86 28.82 13.66
N ALA A 63 -22.86 28.79 12.77
CA ALA A 63 -22.69 27.73 11.78
C ALA A 63 -22.47 26.35 12.43
N ASP A 64 -21.70 26.31 13.51
CA ASP A 64 -21.50 25.13 14.38
C ASP A 64 -22.82 24.57 14.90
N ILE A 65 -23.67 25.43 15.48
CA ILE A 65 -24.96 25.01 16.04
C ILE A 65 -25.88 24.50 14.92
N ILE A 66 -25.88 25.16 13.76
CA ILE A 66 -26.64 24.70 12.59
C ILE A 66 -26.14 23.34 12.12
N ARG A 67 -24.82 23.13 12.01
CA ARG A 67 -24.21 21.84 11.67
C ARG A 67 -24.70 20.74 12.60
N ASP A 68 -24.63 20.96 13.91
CA ASP A 68 -25.02 19.96 14.91
C ASP A 68 -26.52 19.65 14.87
N ASN A 69 -27.36 20.67 14.66
CA ASN A 69 -28.81 20.50 14.49
C ASN A 69 -29.15 19.78 13.17
N VAL A 70 -28.43 20.07 12.08
CA VAL A 70 -28.60 19.39 10.79
C VAL A 70 -28.21 17.91 10.90
N ILE A 71 -27.04 17.59 11.47
CA ILE A 71 -26.62 16.19 11.72
C ILE A 71 -27.67 15.46 12.57
N PHE A 72 -28.21 16.12 13.60
CA PHE A 72 -29.28 15.56 14.42
C PHE A 72 -30.54 15.24 13.59
N VAL A 73 -31.04 16.20 12.80
CA VAL A 73 -32.29 16.04 12.04
C VAL A 73 -32.14 15.06 10.88
N MET A 74 -31.04 15.12 10.13
CA MET A 74 -30.76 14.17 9.04
C MET A 74 -30.54 12.76 9.57
N GLY A 75 -29.74 12.59 10.64
CA GLY A 75 -29.55 11.28 11.25
C GLY A 75 -30.80 10.75 11.96
N PHE A 76 -31.70 11.62 12.45
CA PHE A 76 -33.05 11.20 12.88
C PHE A 76 -33.84 10.64 11.69
N MET A 77 -33.82 11.31 10.54
CA MET A 77 -34.52 10.86 9.32
C MET A 77 -33.96 9.53 8.79
N LEU A 78 -32.64 9.33 8.83
CA LEU A 78 -31.98 8.06 8.48
C LEU A 78 -32.32 6.91 9.44
N GLN A 79 -32.74 7.20 10.68
CA GLN A 79 -33.19 6.20 11.66
C GLN A 79 -34.73 6.08 11.74
N LEU A 80 -35.47 6.55 10.72
CA LEU A 80 -36.89 6.25 10.60
C LEU A 80 -37.12 4.74 10.29
N PRO A 81 -38.31 4.19 10.59
CA PRO A 81 -38.58 2.78 10.36
C PRO A 81 -38.31 2.34 8.91
N PRO A 82 -37.81 1.11 8.67
CA PRO A 82 -37.52 0.61 7.33
C PRO A 82 -38.70 0.79 6.36
N GLY A 83 -38.43 1.33 5.17
CA GLY A 83 -39.45 1.67 4.17
C GLY A 83 -40.08 3.07 4.32
N THR A 84 -39.68 3.88 5.31
CA THR A 84 -40.09 5.30 5.41
C THR A 84 -39.35 6.20 4.41
N LEU A 85 -38.09 5.86 4.12
CA LEU A 85 -37.30 6.41 3.02
C LEU A 85 -37.19 5.35 1.92
N SER A 86 -37.18 5.79 0.66
CA SER A 86 -36.69 4.96 -0.45
C SER A 86 -35.17 4.73 -0.34
N ILE A 87 -34.61 3.83 -1.14
CA ILE A 87 -33.16 3.56 -1.14
C ILE A 87 -32.41 4.82 -1.61
N GLU A 88 -32.91 5.47 -2.65
CA GLU A 88 -32.38 6.71 -3.22
C GLU A 88 -32.46 7.87 -2.23
N GLU A 89 -33.59 8.02 -1.51
CA GLU A 89 -33.75 8.98 -0.42
C GLU A 89 -32.74 8.70 0.71
N TYR A 90 -32.61 7.46 1.16
CA TYR A 90 -31.68 7.07 2.22
C TYR A 90 -30.22 7.35 1.83
N THR A 91 -29.76 6.82 0.69
CA THR A 91 -28.35 6.92 0.25
C THR A 91 -27.95 8.37 -0.02
N SER A 92 -28.81 9.15 -0.67
CA SER A 92 -28.53 10.58 -0.90
C SER A 92 -28.48 11.40 0.40
N LEU A 93 -29.32 11.07 1.39
CA LEU A 93 -29.31 11.74 2.69
C LEU A 93 -28.12 11.33 3.55
N ASP A 94 -27.73 10.05 3.54
CA ASP A 94 -26.58 9.54 4.29
C ASP A 94 -25.28 10.11 3.75
N LEU A 95 -25.11 10.20 2.42
CA LEU A 95 -23.98 10.86 1.78
C LEU A 95 -23.83 12.32 2.25
N ILE A 96 -24.92 13.09 2.24
CA ILE A 96 -24.92 14.49 2.70
C ILE A 96 -24.65 14.58 4.21
N CYS A 97 -25.30 13.74 5.01
CA CYS A 97 -25.12 13.71 6.46
C CYS A 97 -23.66 13.37 6.84
N ASN A 98 -23.04 12.40 6.17
CA ASN A 98 -21.67 11.98 6.43
C ASN A 98 -20.63 13.01 5.98
N ALA A 99 -20.84 13.72 4.86
CA ALA A 99 -20.00 14.85 4.48
C ALA A 99 -20.04 15.99 5.52
N ILE A 100 -21.24 16.31 6.02
CA ILE A 100 -21.42 17.33 7.07
C ILE A 100 -20.79 16.88 8.40
N LYS A 101 -20.89 15.59 8.78
CA LYS A 101 -20.19 15.01 9.95
C LYS A 101 -18.66 15.10 9.82
N ARG A 102 -18.10 14.75 8.66
CA ARG A 102 -16.66 14.88 8.34
C ARG A 102 -16.20 16.33 8.17
N LYS A 103 -17.14 17.27 8.14
CA LYS A 103 -16.96 18.72 7.95
C LYS A 103 -16.38 19.09 6.59
N SER A 104 -16.58 18.26 5.57
CA SER A 104 -16.16 18.52 4.18
C SER A 104 -17.13 19.44 3.42
N VAL A 105 -17.96 20.20 4.13
CA VAL A 105 -18.96 21.13 3.60
C VAL A 105 -18.81 22.44 4.36
N TYR A 106 -18.62 23.55 3.63
CA TYR A 106 -18.40 24.86 4.23
C TYR A 106 -19.70 25.40 4.86
N MET A 107 -19.82 25.28 6.18
CA MET A 107 -21.07 25.56 6.90
C MET A 107 -21.35 27.06 7.11
N TYR A 108 -20.38 27.96 6.92
CA TYR A 108 -20.52 29.39 7.22
C TYR A 108 -21.70 30.04 6.48
N GLU A 109 -21.91 29.69 5.21
CA GLU A 109 -23.02 30.23 4.42
C GLU A 109 -24.40 29.86 4.99
N SER A 110 -24.50 28.74 5.73
CA SER A 110 -25.74 28.28 6.37
C SER A 110 -26.25 29.24 7.43
N VAL A 111 -25.42 30.16 7.92
CA VAL A 111 -25.80 31.25 8.82
C VAL A 111 -26.91 32.13 8.23
N LYS A 112 -27.08 32.18 6.90
CA LYS A 112 -28.23 32.81 6.21
C LYS A 112 -29.59 32.26 6.68
N LEU A 113 -29.66 31.00 7.13
CA LEU A 113 -30.87 30.39 7.69
C LEU A 113 -31.39 31.13 8.93
N ILE A 114 -30.52 31.76 9.70
CA ILE A 114 -30.90 32.49 10.92
C ILE A 114 -31.77 33.70 10.56
N ARG A 115 -31.43 34.37 9.46
CA ARG A 115 -32.17 35.51 8.90
C ARG A 115 -33.49 35.06 8.27
N GLU A 116 -33.44 34.03 7.43
CA GLU A 116 -34.54 33.68 6.55
C GLU A 116 -35.47 32.59 7.09
N GLY A 117 -35.02 31.80 8.07
CA GLY A 117 -35.69 30.61 8.57
C GLY A 117 -36.22 30.69 10.00
N ASN A 118 -35.98 31.80 10.69
CA ASN A 118 -36.64 32.06 11.96
C ASN A 118 -38.16 32.05 11.76
N ASN A 119 -38.89 31.28 12.58
CA ASN A 119 -40.33 30.98 12.47
C ASN A 119 -40.79 30.16 11.24
N LYS A 120 -39.91 29.67 10.36
CA LYS A 120 -40.31 28.73 9.29
C LYS A 120 -40.40 27.29 9.80
N ALA A 121 -41.22 26.46 9.14
CA ALA A 121 -41.29 25.04 9.46
C ALA A 121 -39.97 24.33 9.13
N ILE A 122 -39.69 23.23 9.82
CA ILE A 122 -38.44 22.47 9.69
C ILE A 122 -38.16 22.00 8.26
N LEU A 123 -39.18 21.58 7.49
CA LEU A 123 -38.97 21.21 6.09
C LEU A 123 -38.60 22.39 5.20
N ASP A 124 -39.13 23.59 5.47
CA ASP A 124 -38.72 24.82 4.78
C ASP A 124 -37.29 25.20 5.18
N GLN A 125 -36.92 25.01 6.46
CA GLN A 125 -35.54 25.21 6.94
C GLN A 125 -34.56 24.24 6.27
N LEU A 126 -34.88 22.95 6.15
CA LEU A 126 -34.09 21.98 5.40
C LEU A 126 -34.00 22.35 3.91
N LEU A 127 -35.11 22.76 3.29
CA LEU A 127 -35.11 23.19 1.88
C LEU A 127 -34.21 24.41 1.64
N MET A 128 -34.20 25.39 2.56
CA MET A 128 -33.26 26.50 2.49
C MET A 128 -31.82 26.03 2.75
N PHE A 129 -31.60 25.15 3.73
CA PHE A 129 -30.27 24.60 4.04
C PHE A 129 -29.64 23.95 2.81
N PHE A 130 -30.36 23.02 2.17
CA PHE A 130 -29.88 22.37 0.94
C PHE A 130 -29.64 23.37 -0.19
N LYS A 131 -30.51 24.38 -0.38
CA LYS A 131 -30.27 25.46 -1.36
C LYS A 131 -28.99 26.24 -1.07
N THR A 132 -28.67 26.47 0.20
CA THR A 132 -27.45 27.16 0.62
C THR A 132 -26.21 26.30 0.37
N ILE A 133 -26.19 25.04 0.84
CA ILE A 133 -25.00 24.18 0.70
C ILE A 133 -24.77 23.63 -0.71
N LYS A 134 -25.73 23.77 -1.64
CA LYS A 134 -25.62 23.28 -3.03
C LYS A 134 -24.31 23.67 -3.73
N ASN A 135 -23.80 24.87 -3.46
CA ASN A 135 -22.56 25.35 -4.07
C ASN A 135 -21.31 24.96 -3.28
N GLU A 136 -21.48 24.70 -1.97
CA GLU A 136 -20.43 24.42 -0.98
C GLU A 136 -20.08 22.93 -0.86
N VAL A 137 -20.87 22.04 -1.48
CA VAL A 137 -20.56 20.61 -1.60
C VAL A 137 -19.69 20.32 -2.83
N VAL A 138 -18.85 19.29 -2.71
CA VAL A 138 -18.08 18.69 -3.81
C VAL A 138 -18.98 18.29 -5.00
N PHE A 139 -18.42 18.29 -6.21
CA PHE A 139 -19.19 18.21 -7.46
C PHE A 139 -20.18 17.03 -7.51
N PHE A 140 -19.73 15.81 -7.21
CA PHE A 140 -20.56 14.60 -7.25
C PHE A 140 -21.75 14.64 -6.28
N MET A 141 -21.63 15.35 -5.15
CA MET A 141 -22.73 15.49 -4.17
C MET A 141 -23.83 16.47 -4.61
N LYS A 142 -23.59 17.31 -5.63
CA LYS A 142 -24.57 18.33 -6.05
C LYS A 142 -25.89 17.69 -6.49
N SER A 143 -25.83 16.55 -7.18
CA SER A 143 -27.02 15.79 -7.58
C SER A 143 -27.84 15.28 -6.38
N SER A 144 -27.19 14.81 -5.32
CA SER A 144 -27.88 14.40 -4.08
C SER A 144 -28.56 15.58 -3.38
N VAL A 145 -27.90 16.74 -3.34
CA VAL A 145 -28.47 17.97 -2.77
C VAL A 145 -29.64 18.49 -3.63
N GLU A 146 -29.51 18.47 -4.95
CA GLU A 146 -30.60 18.83 -5.88
C GLU A 146 -31.81 17.90 -5.76
N PHE A 147 -31.59 16.59 -5.63
CA PHE A 147 -32.64 15.61 -5.36
C PHE A 147 -33.43 15.96 -4.09
N TRP A 148 -32.75 16.27 -2.98
CA TRP A 148 -33.41 16.68 -1.74
C TRP A 148 -34.12 18.03 -1.83
N ILE A 149 -33.56 18.99 -2.55
CA ILE A 149 -34.22 20.27 -2.85
C ILE A 149 -35.55 20.02 -3.58
N ASP A 150 -35.57 19.17 -4.60
CA ASP A 150 -36.76 18.92 -5.40
C ASP A 150 -37.77 18.03 -4.69
N LEU A 151 -37.34 17.04 -3.91
CA LEU A 151 -38.20 16.21 -3.06
C LEU A 151 -38.98 17.08 -2.06
N LEU A 152 -38.28 18.00 -1.37
CA LEU A 152 -38.87 18.91 -0.38
C LEU A 152 -39.78 19.97 -1.02
N LYS A 153 -39.38 20.58 -2.15
CA LYS A 153 -40.24 21.53 -2.91
C LYS A 153 -41.62 20.91 -3.22
N HIS A 154 -41.63 19.67 -3.70
CA HIS A 154 -42.84 19.00 -4.16
C HIS A 154 -43.62 18.30 -3.03
N LYS A 155 -43.14 18.33 -1.78
CA LYS A 155 -43.76 17.68 -0.60
C LYS A 155 -44.13 16.20 -0.84
N ARG A 156 -43.31 15.49 -1.61
CA ARG A 156 -43.65 14.14 -2.12
C ARG A 156 -43.67 13.07 -1.01
N ASN A 157 -42.88 13.23 0.04
CA ASN A 157 -42.80 12.27 1.14
C ASN A 157 -43.58 12.77 2.38
N ARG A 158 -44.88 12.42 2.45
CA ARG A 158 -45.76 12.72 3.61
C ARG A 158 -45.34 11.99 4.89
N ALA A 159 -44.63 10.85 4.78
CA ALA A 159 -44.22 10.08 5.94
C ALA A 159 -43.10 10.81 6.71
N ILE A 160 -42.06 11.26 6.01
CA ILE A 160 -41.05 12.19 6.57
C ILE A 160 -41.74 13.39 7.19
N GLN A 161 -42.65 14.06 6.45
CA GLN A 161 -43.30 15.26 6.96
C GLN A 161 -44.01 15.01 8.30
N ASN A 162 -44.80 13.93 8.40
CA ASN A 162 -45.43 13.56 9.66
C ASN A 162 -44.40 13.36 10.77
N HIS A 163 -43.35 12.57 10.57
CA HIS A 163 -42.38 12.29 11.63
C HIS A 163 -41.59 13.53 12.08
N VAL A 164 -41.19 14.40 11.15
CA VAL A 164 -40.38 15.59 11.46
C VAL A 164 -41.24 16.69 12.11
N ASP A 165 -42.46 16.94 11.63
CA ASP A 165 -43.38 17.94 12.19
C ASP A 165 -43.85 17.56 13.61
N HIS A 166 -44.12 16.26 13.89
CA HIS A 166 -44.51 15.80 15.23
C HIS A 166 -43.45 16.02 16.31
N ASN A 167 -42.16 16.07 15.93
CA ASN A 167 -41.05 16.23 16.87
C ASN A 167 -40.62 17.70 17.10
N LYS A 168 -41.19 18.66 16.36
CA LYS A 168 -40.93 20.12 16.51
C LYS A 168 -39.44 20.51 16.43
N PHE A 169 -38.67 19.87 15.54
CA PHE A 169 -37.28 20.24 15.29
C PHE A 169 -37.15 21.66 14.68
N ASN A 170 -35.97 22.26 14.82
CA ASN A 170 -35.65 23.60 14.31
C ASN A 170 -34.11 23.73 14.14
N LEU A 171 -33.62 23.95 12.93
CA LEU A 171 -32.18 24.01 12.64
C LEU A 171 -31.47 25.19 13.35
N ILE A 172 -32.23 26.20 13.77
CA ILE A 172 -31.77 27.44 14.43
C ILE A 172 -31.87 27.30 15.97
N ALA A 173 -32.33 26.16 16.49
CA ALA A 173 -32.49 25.95 17.93
C ALA A 173 -31.15 26.06 18.67
N GLY A 174 -31.20 26.76 19.81
CA GLY A 174 -30.03 26.97 20.67
C GLY A 174 -29.11 28.11 20.27
N ILE A 175 -29.36 28.79 19.15
CA ILE A 175 -28.65 30.03 18.80
C ILE A 175 -29.20 31.17 19.68
N PRO A 176 -28.35 31.89 20.45
CA PRO A 176 -28.80 32.94 21.37
C PRO A 176 -29.48 34.09 20.63
N LYS A 177 -30.55 34.67 21.19
CA LYS A 177 -31.25 35.79 20.52
C LYS A 177 -30.32 36.97 20.18
N GLN A 178 -29.39 37.31 21.08
CA GLN A 178 -28.40 38.37 20.83
C GLN A 178 -27.50 38.07 19.61
N MET A 179 -27.13 36.79 19.43
CA MET A 179 -26.38 36.32 18.25
C MET A 179 -27.27 36.31 17.01
N ILE A 180 -28.55 35.94 17.11
CA ILE A 180 -29.52 36.09 16.01
C ILE A 180 -29.59 37.56 15.59
N ASP A 181 -29.71 38.49 16.53
CA ASP A 181 -29.82 39.93 16.26
C ASP A 181 -28.52 40.51 15.68
N SER A 182 -27.33 40.12 16.18
CA SER A 182 -26.02 40.56 15.65
C SER A 182 -25.73 40.01 14.25
N VAL A 183 -26.03 38.73 14.03
CA VAL A 183 -25.87 38.03 12.76
C VAL A 183 -26.92 38.47 11.74
N ALA A 184 -28.12 38.88 12.17
CA ALA A 184 -29.19 39.27 11.24
C ALA A 184 -28.96 40.63 10.56
N ASN A 185 -28.23 41.54 11.21
CA ASN A 185 -27.98 42.86 10.64
C ASN A 185 -27.09 42.78 9.37
N LYS A 186 -27.58 43.31 8.25
CA LYS A 186 -26.86 43.37 6.97
C LYS A 186 -25.66 44.33 6.97
N GLU A 187 -25.65 45.33 7.84
CA GLU A 187 -24.59 46.34 7.97
C GLU A 187 -23.38 45.83 8.76
N ASN A 188 -23.50 44.66 9.40
CA ASN A 188 -22.42 44.01 10.12
C ASN A 188 -21.55 43.19 9.15
N HIS A 189 -20.56 43.86 8.54
CA HIS A 189 -19.51 43.25 7.73
C HIS A 189 -18.75 42.17 8.53
N ASP A 190 -18.43 41.06 7.87
CA ASP A 190 -17.85 39.86 8.48
C ASP A 190 -16.48 40.10 9.11
N ILE A 191 -15.60 40.79 8.39
CA ILE A 191 -14.24 41.15 8.79
C ILE A 191 -13.99 42.60 8.32
N SER A 192 -13.00 43.29 8.90
CA SER A 192 -12.70 44.69 8.56
C SER A 192 -12.42 44.86 7.06
N GLU A 193 -13.09 45.83 6.42
CA GLU A 193 -12.82 46.20 5.03
C GLU A 193 -11.34 46.57 4.80
N GLU A 194 -10.66 47.06 5.84
CA GLU A 194 -9.22 47.32 5.84
C GLU A 194 -8.40 46.05 5.60
N LEU A 195 -8.78 44.93 6.24
CA LEU A 195 -8.07 43.65 6.09
C LEU A 195 -8.27 43.09 4.69
N VAL A 196 -9.51 43.10 4.18
CA VAL A 196 -9.85 42.65 2.83
C VAL A 196 -9.14 43.52 1.78
N THR A 197 -9.17 44.85 1.96
CA THR A 197 -8.46 45.80 1.09
C THR A 197 -6.94 45.57 1.10
N LYS A 198 -6.38 45.19 2.25
CA LYS A 198 -4.95 44.86 2.38
C LYS A 198 -4.64 43.53 1.68
N MET A 199 -5.42 42.48 1.91
CA MET A 199 -5.30 41.19 1.19
C MET A 199 -5.36 41.38 -0.33
N MET A 200 -6.30 42.18 -0.85
CA MET A 200 -6.43 42.46 -2.28
C MET A 200 -5.25 43.22 -2.88
N LYS A 201 -4.40 43.85 -2.05
CA LYS A 201 -3.17 44.54 -2.47
C LYS A 201 -1.92 43.68 -2.36
N GLU A 202 -1.99 42.50 -1.72
CA GLU A 202 -0.86 41.58 -1.61
C GLU A 202 -0.58 40.89 -2.96
N PRO A 203 0.68 40.54 -3.28
CA PRO A 203 1.01 39.72 -4.43
C PRO A 203 0.30 38.37 -4.37
N ARG A 204 -0.18 37.84 -5.52
CA ARG A 204 -0.83 36.51 -5.59
C ARG A 204 0.01 35.40 -4.95
N ASN A 205 1.34 35.49 -5.02
CA ASN A 205 2.28 34.52 -4.42
C ASN A 205 2.26 34.51 -2.88
N GLU A 206 1.86 35.62 -2.23
CA GLU A 206 1.69 35.68 -0.78
C GLU A 206 0.35 35.07 -0.34
N LEU A 207 -0.72 35.29 -1.13
CA LEU A 207 -2.03 34.67 -0.91
C LEU A 207 -2.03 33.16 -1.17
N ALA A 208 -1.23 32.68 -2.12
CA ALA A 208 -1.06 31.24 -2.39
C ALA A 208 -0.60 30.42 -1.16
N LYS A 209 0.03 31.05 -0.17
CA LYS A 209 0.39 30.39 1.09
C LYS A 209 -0.82 29.91 1.90
N TYR A 210 -2.00 30.47 1.65
CA TYR A 210 -3.25 30.14 2.34
C TYR A 210 -4.18 29.25 1.52
N GLU A 211 -3.76 28.78 0.33
CA GLU A 211 -4.56 27.92 -0.57
C GLU A 211 -5.12 26.70 0.17
N ILE A 212 -4.26 25.99 0.91
CA ILE A 212 -4.63 24.86 1.79
C ILE A 212 -5.69 25.26 2.84
N THR A 213 -5.63 26.48 3.39
CA THR A 213 -6.65 26.96 4.35
C THR A 213 -7.99 27.20 3.64
N GLY A 214 -7.95 27.75 2.42
CA GLY A 214 -9.14 28.00 1.60
C GLY A 214 -9.83 26.72 1.12
N GLU A 215 -9.06 25.73 0.68
CA GLU A 215 -9.57 24.42 0.26
C GLU A 215 -10.21 23.64 1.41
N ILE A 216 -9.60 23.67 2.60
CA ILE A 216 -9.97 22.80 3.72
C ILE A 216 -11.01 23.44 4.65
N MET A 217 -10.94 24.75 4.88
CA MET A 217 -11.80 25.46 5.84
C MET A 217 -12.64 26.57 5.21
N GLY A 218 -12.38 26.95 3.96
CA GLY A 218 -13.13 27.98 3.24
C GLY A 218 -12.64 29.42 3.45
N PRO A 219 -13.25 30.38 2.73
CA PRO A 219 -12.71 31.74 2.57
C PRO A 219 -12.63 32.56 3.87
N VAL A 220 -13.60 32.44 4.80
CA VAL A 220 -13.53 33.21 6.07
C VAL A 220 -12.30 32.83 6.90
N TYR A 221 -11.87 31.56 6.82
CA TYR A 221 -10.67 31.10 7.51
C TYR A 221 -9.39 31.61 6.84
N VAL A 222 -9.37 31.82 5.53
CA VAL A 222 -8.25 32.51 4.85
C VAL A 222 -8.08 33.94 5.37
N GLU A 223 -9.18 34.69 5.49
CA GLU A 223 -9.17 36.05 6.03
C GLU A 223 -8.70 36.07 7.50
N LEU A 224 -9.21 35.16 8.34
CA LEU A 224 -8.77 35.02 9.73
C LEU A 224 -7.27 34.67 9.82
N PHE A 225 -6.78 33.71 9.03
CA PHE A 225 -5.39 33.26 9.04
C PHE A 225 -4.42 34.33 8.51
N TYR A 226 -4.82 35.08 7.48
CA TYR A 226 -4.08 36.27 7.05
C TYR A 226 -4.07 37.35 8.14
N GLY A 227 -5.19 37.59 8.81
CA GLY A 227 -5.30 38.50 9.96
C GLY A 227 -4.40 38.12 11.14
N LEU A 228 -4.29 36.82 11.45
CA LEU A 228 -3.36 36.30 12.46
C LEU A 228 -1.91 36.53 12.07
N THR A 229 -1.53 36.17 10.86
CA THR A 229 -0.15 36.24 10.37
C THR A 229 0.32 37.70 10.21
N SER A 230 -0.57 38.59 9.77
CA SER A 230 -0.34 40.05 9.68
C SER A 230 -0.47 40.79 11.02
N LYS A 231 -0.81 40.07 12.11
CA LYS A 231 -1.06 40.59 13.48
C LYS A 231 -2.21 41.60 13.60
N MET A 232 -3.11 41.65 12.62
CA MET A 232 -4.31 42.50 12.63
C MET A 232 -5.46 41.85 13.41
N ILE A 233 -5.40 40.54 13.63
CA ILE A 233 -6.34 39.76 14.46
C ILE A 233 -5.54 39.07 15.59
N PRO A 234 -5.96 39.17 16.87
CA PRO A 234 -5.34 38.42 17.96
C PRO A 234 -5.73 36.94 17.90
N PHE A 235 -4.76 36.04 18.05
CA PHE A 235 -5.04 34.61 18.23
C PHE A 235 -5.57 34.37 19.65
N THR A 236 -6.87 34.16 19.76
CA THR A 236 -7.57 34.00 21.06
C THR A 236 -8.03 32.57 21.28
N GLN A 237 -8.33 32.24 22.54
CA GLN A 237 -8.91 30.95 22.91
C GLN A 237 -10.20 30.66 22.11
N GLU A 238 -11.11 31.64 22.01
CA GLU A 238 -12.35 31.48 21.24
C GLU A 238 -12.09 31.19 19.75
N LEU A 239 -11.16 31.89 19.11
CA LEU A 239 -10.78 31.62 17.71
C LEU A 239 -10.17 30.23 17.53
N PHE A 240 -9.28 29.79 18.42
CA PHE A 240 -8.74 28.43 18.37
C PHE A 240 -9.81 27.35 18.59
N GLY A 241 -10.76 27.60 19.50
CA GLY A 241 -11.89 26.70 19.77
C GLY A 241 -12.83 26.52 18.56
N ASN A 242 -13.01 27.56 17.74
CA ASN A 242 -13.71 27.49 16.45
C ASN A 242 -12.88 26.74 15.39
N ILE A 243 -11.57 27.05 15.25
CA ILE A 243 -10.69 26.36 14.31
C ILE A 243 -10.67 24.84 14.56
N LEU A 244 -10.55 24.41 15.82
CA LEU A 244 -10.65 22.99 16.19
C LEU A 244 -12.00 22.36 15.81
N ARG A 245 -13.09 23.10 15.98
CA ARG A 245 -14.44 22.63 15.67
C ARG A 245 -14.67 22.48 14.18
N ASP A 246 -14.12 23.35 13.34
CA ASP A 246 -14.28 23.28 11.88
C ASP A 246 -13.23 22.45 11.14
N LEU A 247 -12.08 22.15 11.74
CA LEU A 247 -11.04 21.35 11.08
C LEU A 247 -11.59 19.96 10.68
N PRO A 248 -11.55 19.57 9.39
CA PRO A 248 -12.11 18.31 8.91
C PRO A 248 -11.54 17.05 9.59
N ASN A 249 -12.36 16.00 9.63
CA ASN A 249 -12.04 14.72 10.25
C ASN A 249 -12.47 13.57 9.31
N GLU A 250 -11.53 12.94 8.62
CA GLU A 250 -11.82 11.90 7.61
C GLU A 250 -12.29 10.57 8.25
N ASP A 251 -11.74 10.22 9.42
CA ASP A 251 -11.92 8.91 10.07
C ASP A 251 -13.24 8.75 10.82
N ALA A 252 -14.03 9.82 10.98
CA ALA A 252 -15.24 9.83 11.80
C ALA A 252 -15.03 9.19 13.19
N ASP A 253 -13.90 9.51 13.84
CA ASP A 253 -13.58 8.96 15.16
C ASP A 253 -14.49 9.57 16.26
N PRO A 254 -15.34 8.75 16.91
CA PRO A 254 -16.26 9.22 17.94
C PRO A 254 -15.56 9.78 19.18
N ILE A 255 -14.32 9.37 19.46
CA ILE A 255 -13.56 9.85 20.63
C ILE A 255 -12.97 11.23 20.32
N PHE A 256 -12.39 11.40 19.13
CA PHE A 256 -11.89 12.67 18.63
C PHE A 256 -12.96 13.77 18.65
N ASP A 257 -14.16 13.50 18.15
CA ASP A 257 -15.27 14.46 18.11
C ASP A 257 -15.71 14.90 19.52
N GLU A 258 -15.77 13.96 20.47
CA GLU A 258 -16.12 14.25 21.88
C GLU A 258 -14.99 14.98 22.62
N TYR A 259 -13.74 14.71 22.27
CA TYR A 259 -12.59 15.44 22.80
C TYR A 259 -12.50 16.86 22.24
N ILE A 260 -12.79 17.10 20.95
CA ILE A 260 -12.95 18.46 20.42
C ILE A 260 -14.10 19.17 21.15
N ALA A 261 -15.25 18.52 21.31
CA ALA A 261 -16.40 19.11 22.00
C ALA A 261 -16.15 19.41 23.48
N PHE A 262 -15.25 18.68 24.14
CA PHE A 262 -14.73 18.98 25.47
C PHE A 262 -13.73 20.15 25.43
N VAL A 263 -12.67 20.03 24.64
CA VAL A 263 -11.59 21.03 24.51
C VAL A 263 -12.14 22.42 24.18
N SER A 264 -13.01 22.55 23.17
CA SER A 264 -13.59 23.85 22.81
C SER A 264 -14.42 24.45 23.95
N ARG A 265 -15.05 23.65 24.81
CA ARG A 265 -15.78 24.15 26.00
C ARG A 265 -14.82 24.71 27.04
N GLU A 266 -13.79 23.95 27.41
CA GLU A 266 -12.78 24.40 28.39
C GLU A 266 -12.08 25.68 27.91
N ILE A 267 -11.83 25.78 26.60
CA ILE A 267 -11.16 26.92 25.97
C ILE A 267 -12.10 28.13 25.87
N TRP A 268 -13.40 27.96 25.57
CA TRP A 268 -14.39 29.05 25.65
C TRP A 268 -14.61 29.58 27.08
N GLN A 269 -14.36 28.77 28.10
CA GLN A 269 -14.32 29.22 29.50
C GLN A 269 -13.01 29.94 29.88
N ASN A 270 -12.09 30.18 28.93
CA ASN A 270 -10.77 30.78 29.12
C ASN A 270 -9.90 30.10 30.18
N THR A 271 -10.02 28.78 30.35
CA THR A 271 -9.28 28.01 31.38
C THR A 271 -7.76 28.09 31.25
N ILE A 272 -7.22 28.41 30.06
CA ILE A 272 -5.77 28.50 29.82
C ILE A 272 -5.28 29.93 30.13
N SER A 273 -4.92 30.17 31.39
CA SER A 273 -4.56 31.50 31.92
C SER A 273 -3.40 32.21 31.19
N LYS A 274 -2.39 31.46 30.75
CA LYS A 274 -1.18 31.97 30.09
C LYS A 274 -1.32 32.19 28.58
N TRP A 275 -2.51 32.08 28.00
CA TRP A 275 -2.72 32.10 26.54
C TRP A 275 -1.91 33.16 25.75
N PRO A 276 -1.84 34.45 26.16
CA PRO A 276 -1.11 35.46 25.40
C PRO A 276 0.41 35.21 25.31
N THR A 277 1.01 34.52 26.29
CA THR A 277 2.47 34.28 26.31
C THR A 277 2.91 33.26 25.28
N TYR A 278 2.02 32.37 24.83
CA TYR A 278 2.34 31.31 23.87
C TYR A 278 2.45 31.80 22.42
N PHE A 279 1.86 32.95 22.08
CA PHE A 279 1.55 33.31 20.69
C PHE A 279 2.06 34.69 20.26
N THR A 280 3.24 35.10 20.74
CA THR A 280 3.94 36.32 20.31
C THR A 280 4.28 36.36 18.81
N LYS A 281 4.43 35.18 18.19
CA LYS A 281 4.49 34.99 16.73
C LYS A 281 3.72 33.70 16.37
N VAL A 282 2.70 33.85 15.53
CA VAL A 282 1.91 32.75 14.98
C VAL A 282 2.34 32.54 13.52
N ILE A 283 2.45 31.28 13.10
CA ILE A 283 2.64 30.90 11.69
C ILE A 283 1.35 30.19 11.29
N ALA A 284 0.40 30.93 10.73
CA ALA A 284 -0.95 30.47 10.40
C ALA A 284 -1.16 30.53 8.88
N TYR A 285 -0.49 29.64 8.15
CA TYR A 285 -0.74 29.39 6.71
C TYR A 285 -1.47 28.06 6.47
N ASP A 286 -1.31 27.13 7.41
CA ASP A 286 -1.79 25.74 7.37
C ASP A 286 -2.52 25.49 8.72
N PRO A 287 -3.81 25.08 8.69
CA PRO A 287 -4.62 24.95 9.90
C PRO A 287 -4.20 23.77 10.77
N TYR A 288 -3.72 22.67 10.18
CA TYR A 288 -3.22 21.52 10.95
C TYR A 288 -1.93 21.89 11.68
N ARG A 289 -1.00 22.58 11.02
CA ARG A 289 0.23 23.07 11.67
C ARG A 289 -0.05 24.10 12.76
N LEU A 290 -1.01 25.01 12.53
CA LEU A 290 -1.44 25.95 13.57
C LEU A 290 -1.98 25.20 14.79
N VAL A 291 -2.86 24.21 14.57
CA VAL A 291 -3.44 23.42 15.67
C VAL A 291 -2.37 22.61 16.39
N ILE A 292 -1.54 21.84 15.69
CA ILE A 292 -0.49 21.01 16.30
C ILE A 292 0.48 21.87 17.12
N SER A 293 0.98 22.97 16.56
CA SER A 293 1.90 23.87 17.28
C SER A 293 1.25 24.62 18.45
N THR A 294 -0.08 24.82 18.40
CA THR A 294 -0.87 25.37 19.50
C THR A 294 -1.05 24.35 20.62
N VAL A 295 -1.41 23.10 20.28
CA VAL A 295 -1.48 21.97 21.20
C VAL A 295 -0.13 21.75 21.91
N ASP A 296 0.98 21.74 21.18
CA ASP A 296 2.33 21.53 21.74
C ASP A 296 2.66 22.58 22.82
N LYS A 297 2.26 23.84 22.62
CA LYS A 297 2.47 24.94 23.58
C LYS A 297 1.54 24.87 24.79
N ILE A 298 0.26 24.58 24.58
CA ILE A 298 -0.73 24.45 25.67
C ILE A 298 -0.36 23.25 26.55
N THR A 299 -0.04 22.11 25.93
CA THR A 299 0.34 20.91 26.67
C THR A 299 1.63 21.12 27.45
N ALA A 300 2.64 21.82 26.90
CA ALA A 300 3.89 22.12 27.61
C ALA A 300 3.71 22.85 28.97
N ASP A 301 2.63 23.58 29.18
CA ASP A 301 2.40 24.31 30.43
C ASP A 301 1.96 23.40 31.58
N LYS A 302 2.69 23.46 32.70
CA LYS A 302 2.40 22.66 33.90
C LYS A 302 1.05 23.00 34.54
N ASP A 303 0.53 24.20 34.32
CA ASP A 303 -0.71 24.67 34.95
C ASP A 303 -1.98 24.22 34.20
N VAL A 304 -1.84 23.68 32.97
CA VAL A 304 -2.98 23.17 32.19
C VAL A 304 -3.47 21.83 32.75
N PRO A 305 -4.78 21.66 33.05
CA PRO A 305 -5.30 20.44 33.64
C PRO A 305 -4.99 19.17 32.84
N TYR A 306 -4.61 18.08 33.53
CA TYR A 306 -4.23 16.81 32.90
C TYR A 306 -5.28 16.27 31.91
N LYS A 307 -6.59 16.39 32.21
CA LYS A 307 -7.66 15.98 31.28
C LYS A 307 -7.65 16.78 29.98
N LEU A 308 -7.45 18.09 30.06
CA LEU A 308 -7.34 18.96 28.90
C LEU A 308 -6.09 18.60 28.07
N LYS A 309 -4.95 18.33 28.72
CA LYS A 309 -3.76 17.81 28.03
C LYS A 309 -4.02 16.48 27.33
N LYS A 310 -4.65 15.50 28.00
CA LYS A 310 -4.95 14.18 27.42
C LYS A 310 -5.83 14.29 26.17
N ALA A 311 -6.86 15.12 26.22
CA ALA A 311 -7.73 15.37 25.06
C ALA A 311 -6.99 16.07 23.92
N LEU A 312 -6.20 17.10 24.21
CA LEU A 312 -5.40 17.83 23.22
C LEU A 312 -4.33 16.95 22.55
N LEU A 313 -3.61 16.13 23.32
CA LEU A 313 -2.61 15.18 22.79
C LEU A 313 -3.26 14.14 21.87
N TYR A 314 -4.42 13.61 22.24
CA TYR A 314 -5.16 12.69 21.39
C TYR A 314 -5.59 13.34 20.07
N ILE A 315 -6.09 14.58 20.11
CA ILE A 315 -6.43 15.36 18.91
C ILE A 315 -5.20 15.53 18.02
N ARG A 316 -4.07 15.96 18.58
CA ARG A 316 -2.79 16.12 17.86
C ARG A 316 -2.35 14.83 17.17
N ASP A 317 -2.37 13.70 17.87
CA ASP A 317 -1.95 12.41 17.33
C ASP A 317 -2.82 12.00 16.11
N HIS A 318 -4.14 12.19 16.20
CA HIS A 318 -5.07 11.81 15.13
C HIS A 318 -5.05 12.78 13.93
N LEU A 319 -4.75 14.06 14.15
CA LEU A 319 -4.54 15.04 13.08
C LEU A 319 -3.26 14.78 12.26
N ILE A 320 -2.32 13.96 12.75
CA ILE A 320 -1.10 13.58 12.02
C ILE A 320 -1.35 12.34 11.15
N THR A 321 -2.34 11.51 11.47
CA THR A 321 -2.60 10.24 10.82
C THR A 321 -3.86 10.29 9.96
N GLY A 322 -3.74 10.70 8.69
CA GLY A 322 -4.85 10.59 7.73
C GLY A 322 -5.26 9.13 7.50
N GLY A 323 -6.41 8.74 8.06
CA GLY A 323 -7.05 7.45 7.84
C GLY A 323 -8.16 7.51 6.78
N ARG A 324 -8.73 6.35 6.45
CA ARG A 324 -9.65 6.19 5.31
C ARG A 324 -11.01 5.71 5.79
N GLY A 325 -12.06 6.26 5.21
CA GLY A 325 -13.45 6.02 5.59
C GLY A 325 -13.88 4.54 5.62
N LEU A 326 -14.81 4.26 6.54
CA LEU A 326 -15.43 2.95 6.76
C LEU A 326 -16.87 2.93 6.25
N ILE A 327 -17.29 1.79 5.71
CA ILE A 327 -18.68 1.50 5.29
C ILE A 327 -19.44 0.86 6.46
N ASN A 328 -20.74 1.17 6.59
CA ASN A 328 -21.56 0.78 7.73
C ASN A 328 -22.51 -0.39 7.40
N HIS A 329 -22.40 -1.51 8.12
CA HIS A 329 -23.25 -2.69 7.94
C HIS A 329 -24.23 -2.97 9.10
N GLU A 330 -24.36 -2.09 10.10
CA GLU A 330 -25.12 -2.35 11.35
C GLU A 330 -26.31 -1.41 11.65
N SER A 331 -26.99 -0.90 10.62
CA SER A 331 -28.12 0.04 10.78
C SER A 331 -29.31 -0.55 11.57
N GLU A 332 -29.64 -1.83 11.40
CA GLU A 332 -30.82 -2.44 12.03
C GLU A 332 -30.72 -2.52 13.57
N ASN A 333 -29.53 -2.82 14.10
CA ASN A 333 -29.28 -2.83 15.54
C ASN A 333 -29.36 -1.41 16.14
N SER A 334 -28.97 -0.39 15.36
CA SER A 334 -29.00 1.01 15.79
C SER A 334 -30.44 1.49 16.05
N TYR A 335 -31.39 1.13 15.19
CA TYR A 335 -32.82 1.47 15.35
C TYR A 335 -33.39 0.95 16.69
N ARG A 336 -33.13 -0.32 17.05
CA ARG A 336 -33.66 -0.95 18.27
C ARG A 336 -33.14 -0.30 19.56
N ILE A 337 -31.94 0.27 19.53
CA ILE A 337 -31.32 0.97 20.68
C ILE A 337 -31.87 2.40 20.83
N THR A 338 -32.39 2.99 19.74
CA THR A 338 -32.80 4.41 19.70
C THR A 338 -34.32 4.66 19.71
N GLU A 339 -35.15 3.65 19.42
CA GLU A 339 -36.61 3.75 19.25
C GLU A 339 -37.33 4.51 20.40
N ASN A 340 -36.90 4.33 21.65
CA ASN A 340 -37.55 4.92 22.85
C ASN A 340 -36.69 5.95 23.61
N GLY A 341 -35.67 6.52 22.95
CA GLY A 341 -34.61 7.32 23.60
C GLY A 341 -33.29 6.55 23.63
N LEU A 342 -32.25 7.07 24.28
CA LEU A 342 -30.98 6.35 24.41
C LEU A 342 -31.09 5.28 25.50
N ASN A 343 -31.31 4.02 25.12
CA ASN A 343 -31.30 2.91 26.07
C ASN A 343 -29.85 2.45 26.33
N VAL A 344 -29.26 3.00 27.40
CA VAL A 344 -27.87 2.76 27.80
C VAL A 344 -27.61 1.27 28.12
N ASN A 345 -28.61 0.56 28.66
CA ASN A 345 -28.47 -0.87 28.96
C ASN A 345 -28.33 -1.68 27.66
N LEU A 346 -29.22 -1.45 26.69
CA LEU A 346 -29.14 -2.09 25.37
C LEU A 346 -27.85 -1.73 24.63
N LEU A 347 -27.38 -0.47 24.73
CA LEU A 347 -26.11 -0.04 24.13
C LEU A 347 -24.91 -0.82 24.70
N PHE A 348 -24.89 -1.08 26.01
CA PHE A 348 -23.88 -1.91 26.66
C PHE A 348 -24.02 -3.39 26.30
N GLU A 349 -25.24 -3.92 26.16
CA GLU A 349 -25.48 -5.31 25.77
C GLU A 349 -25.14 -5.57 24.29
N SER A 350 -25.35 -4.59 23.40
CA SER A 350 -25.03 -4.69 21.97
C SER A 350 -23.55 -4.54 21.64
N THR A 351 -22.77 -3.83 22.47
CA THR A 351 -21.34 -3.57 22.22
C THR A 351 -20.41 -4.43 23.08
N ILE A 352 -20.86 -4.85 24.27
CA ILE A 352 -20.13 -5.75 25.18
C ILE A 352 -20.97 -7.03 25.34
N THR A 353 -20.85 -7.91 24.35
CA THR A 353 -21.56 -9.20 24.27
C THR A 353 -21.04 -10.22 25.28
N CYS A 354 -21.70 -11.39 25.36
CA CYS A 354 -21.26 -12.52 26.18
C CYS A 354 -19.92 -13.14 25.76
N ASP A 355 -19.39 -12.80 24.58
CA ASP A 355 -18.08 -13.25 24.09
C ASP A 355 -16.93 -12.43 24.67
N CYS A 356 -17.24 -11.31 25.34
CA CYS A 356 -16.28 -10.54 26.11
C CYS A 356 -15.90 -11.26 27.41
N SER A 357 -14.74 -10.92 27.99
CA SER A 357 -14.29 -11.57 29.22
C SER A 357 -15.22 -11.28 30.40
N ASN A 358 -15.39 -12.26 31.29
CA ASN A 358 -16.20 -12.12 32.52
C ASN A 358 -15.84 -10.87 33.35
N ARG A 359 -14.60 -10.36 33.24
CA ARG A 359 -14.17 -9.14 33.96
C ARG A 359 -14.53 -7.85 33.21
N ILE A 360 -14.56 -7.86 31.87
CA ILE A 360 -15.12 -6.75 31.08
C ILE A 360 -16.64 -6.68 31.28
N ILE A 361 -17.30 -7.83 31.33
CA ILE A 361 -18.73 -7.96 31.69
C ILE A 361 -18.97 -7.43 33.13
N ASP A 362 -18.18 -7.83 34.12
CA ASP A 362 -18.27 -7.29 35.50
C ASP A 362 -17.98 -5.77 35.57
N MET A 363 -17.08 -5.23 34.74
CA MET A 363 -16.84 -3.79 34.64
C MET A 363 -18.02 -3.05 34.01
N ARG A 364 -18.61 -3.60 32.93
CA ARG A 364 -19.85 -3.12 32.31
C ARG A 364 -20.99 -3.10 33.33
N ASP A 365 -21.22 -4.19 34.03
CA ASP A 365 -22.31 -4.34 35.01
C ASP A 365 -22.11 -3.40 36.21
N LYS A 366 -20.87 -3.17 36.66
CA LYS A 366 -20.54 -2.16 37.67
C LYS A 366 -20.81 -0.74 37.18
N LEU A 367 -20.48 -0.41 35.94
CA LEU A 367 -20.76 0.89 35.35
C LEU A 367 -22.27 1.11 35.15
N GLN A 368 -22.98 0.13 34.57
CA GLN A 368 -24.44 0.13 34.46
C GLN A 368 -25.12 0.31 35.82
N LYS A 369 -24.67 -0.41 36.85
CA LYS A 369 -25.20 -0.28 38.22
C LYS A 369 -24.95 1.12 38.79
N TYR A 370 -23.73 1.65 38.65
CA TYR A 370 -23.39 3.00 39.09
C TYR A 370 -24.24 4.06 38.40
N LEU A 371 -24.41 3.94 37.09
CA LEU A 371 -25.28 4.81 36.31
C LEU A 371 -26.73 4.71 36.82
N GLY A 372 -27.27 3.49 36.97
CA GLY A 372 -28.62 3.26 37.49
C GLY A 372 -28.88 3.76 38.91
N SER A 373 -27.85 4.01 39.73
CA SER A 373 -27.99 4.56 41.08
C SER A 373 -27.71 6.06 41.20
N ASN A 374 -26.77 6.61 40.40
CA ASN A 374 -26.17 7.93 40.63
C ASN A 374 -26.26 8.88 39.42
N LEU A 375 -27.10 8.58 38.42
CA LEU A 375 -27.20 9.39 37.22
C LEU A 375 -27.83 10.76 37.47
N ASP A 376 -26.97 11.77 37.54
CA ASP A 376 -27.33 13.11 37.11
C ASP A 376 -27.72 13.08 35.63
N GLN A 377 -28.90 13.58 35.29
CA GLN A 377 -29.40 13.62 33.91
C GLN A 377 -28.48 14.44 33.01
N ASP A 378 -27.75 15.41 33.57
CA ASP A 378 -26.89 16.31 32.82
C ASP A 378 -25.69 15.60 32.17
N ILE A 379 -25.33 14.38 32.63
CA ILE A 379 -24.31 13.53 31.98
C ILE A 379 -24.71 13.20 30.52
N PHE A 380 -25.99 12.98 30.22
CA PHE A 380 -26.49 12.70 28.88
C PHE A 380 -26.81 13.96 28.06
N VAL A 381 -26.88 15.13 28.70
CA VAL A 381 -27.25 16.37 28.01
C VAL A 381 -26.20 16.67 26.93
N GLY A 382 -26.71 16.73 25.69
CA GLY A 382 -25.97 17.04 24.48
C GLY A 382 -25.26 15.88 23.79
N ILE A 383 -25.55 14.62 24.10
CA ILE A 383 -25.07 13.50 23.27
C ILE A 383 -25.95 13.45 22.02
N ASN A 384 -25.39 13.85 20.88
CA ASN A 384 -26.06 13.68 19.60
C ASN A 384 -25.87 12.23 19.13
N ARG A 385 -26.78 11.33 19.53
CA ARG A 385 -26.73 9.92 19.15
C ARG A 385 -26.70 9.67 17.64
N TYR A 386 -27.21 10.62 16.86
CA TYR A 386 -27.29 10.57 15.40
C TYR A 386 -25.98 10.99 14.69
N ARG A 387 -25.01 11.52 15.44
CA ARG A 387 -23.64 11.76 14.91
C ARG A 387 -22.94 10.43 14.59
N TYR A 388 -23.25 9.37 15.32
CA TYR A 388 -22.59 8.07 15.22
C TYR A 388 -23.34 7.13 14.27
N ASN A 389 -22.58 6.30 13.54
CA ASN A 389 -23.14 5.49 12.45
C ASN A 389 -23.64 4.12 12.92
N ASN A 390 -23.10 3.59 14.02
CA ASN A 390 -23.43 2.29 14.59
C ASN A 390 -23.43 2.37 16.13
N PRO A 391 -23.90 1.34 16.85
CA PRO A 391 -23.97 1.33 18.31
C PRO A 391 -22.58 1.38 18.97
N TYR A 392 -21.57 0.88 18.26
CA TYR A 392 -20.20 0.79 18.72
C TYR A 392 -19.53 2.16 18.84
N ASP A 393 -19.63 2.97 17.78
CA ASP A 393 -19.15 4.35 17.75
C ASP A 393 -19.90 5.22 18.78
N LEU A 394 -21.21 5.01 18.92
CA LEU A 394 -22.03 5.66 19.95
C LEU A 394 -21.56 5.31 21.38
N MET A 395 -21.16 4.07 21.63
CA MET A 395 -20.59 3.67 22.93
C MET A 395 -19.23 4.33 23.18
N LEU A 396 -18.35 4.39 22.16
CA LEU A 396 -17.06 5.06 22.28
C LEU A 396 -17.23 6.55 22.61
N GLY A 397 -18.10 7.25 21.89
CA GLY A 397 -18.41 8.66 22.18
C GLY A 397 -19.01 8.84 23.58
N PHE A 398 -19.94 7.96 23.99
CA PHE A 398 -20.52 7.98 25.34
C PHE A 398 -19.47 7.80 26.44
N LEU A 399 -18.57 6.82 26.31
CA LEU A 399 -17.51 6.55 27.28
C LEU A 399 -16.44 7.66 27.29
N ALA A 400 -16.06 8.21 26.13
CA ALA A 400 -15.17 9.36 26.04
C ALA A 400 -15.74 10.58 26.78
N ARG A 401 -17.03 10.89 26.56
CA ARG A 401 -17.72 11.96 27.28
C ARG A 401 -17.80 11.70 28.78
N LEU A 402 -18.11 10.48 29.21
CA LEU A 402 -18.09 10.07 30.62
C LEU A 402 -16.70 10.25 31.25
N GLN A 403 -15.64 9.88 30.53
CA GLN A 403 -14.26 10.06 31.00
C GLN A 403 -13.94 11.53 31.22
N MET A 404 -14.34 12.41 30.29
CA MET A 404 -14.13 13.85 30.44
C MET A 404 -14.99 14.44 31.57
N ARG A 405 -16.29 14.13 31.65
CA ARG A 405 -17.20 14.68 32.67
C ARG A 405 -16.99 14.14 34.10
N SER A 406 -16.34 12.99 34.29
CA SER A 406 -16.10 12.37 35.60
C SER A 406 -15.05 13.07 36.51
N SER A 407 -14.80 14.38 36.33
CA SER A 407 -13.83 15.17 37.13
C SER A 407 -14.46 15.99 38.25
N THR A 408 -15.78 16.11 38.31
CA THR A 408 -16.41 16.59 39.54
C THR A 408 -16.05 15.63 40.68
N GLU A 409 -15.77 16.16 41.87
CA GLU A 409 -15.29 15.39 43.05
C GLU A 409 -16.22 14.24 43.48
N VAL A 410 -17.42 14.19 42.88
CA VAL A 410 -18.51 13.26 43.10
C VAL A 410 -18.26 11.85 42.50
N VAL A 411 -17.47 11.73 41.43
CA VAL A 411 -17.28 10.41 40.76
C VAL A 411 -16.13 9.61 41.39
N ASP A 412 -16.45 8.44 41.93
CA ASP A 412 -15.47 7.49 42.47
C ASP A 412 -14.34 7.22 41.46
N LYS A 413 -13.08 7.39 41.89
CA LYS A 413 -11.87 7.09 41.11
C LYS A 413 -11.91 5.69 40.48
N LYS A 414 -12.54 4.72 41.15
CA LYS A 414 -12.76 3.36 40.65
C LYS A 414 -13.65 3.32 39.42
N ILE A 415 -14.69 4.15 39.37
CA ILE A 415 -15.60 4.28 38.22
C ILE A 415 -14.92 4.99 37.07
N SER A 416 -14.16 6.06 37.33
CA SER A 416 -13.35 6.73 36.30
C SER A 416 -12.31 5.78 35.67
N ARG A 417 -11.69 4.90 36.46
CA ARG A 417 -10.81 3.81 35.96
C ARG A 417 -11.59 2.78 35.14
N ILE A 418 -12.80 2.37 35.55
CA ILE A 418 -13.65 1.46 34.77
C ILE A 418 -14.01 2.07 33.41
N ILE A 419 -14.45 3.33 33.37
CA ILE A 419 -14.78 4.04 32.11
C ILE A 419 -13.56 4.05 31.17
N SER A 420 -12.38 4.36 31.70
CA SER A 420 -11.14 4.42 30.91
C SER A 420 -10.76 3.06 30.32
N ILE A 421 -10.86 1.98 31.11
CA ILE A 421 -10.58 0.61 30.64
C ILE A 421 -11.57 0.17 29.56
N LEU A 422 -12.87 0.43 29.75
CA LEU A 422 -13.90 0.08 28.77
C LEU A 422 -13.75 0.87 27.47
N LEU A 423 -13.42 2.17 27.55
CA LEU A 423 -13.17 3.02 26.38
C LEU A 423 -12.00 2.47 25.54
N SER A 424 -10.85 2.21 26.17
CA SER A 424 -9.67 1.72 25.45
C SER A 424 -9.84 0.27 24.96
N TYR A 425 -10.54 -0.59 25.70
CA TYR A 425 -10.89 -1.94 25.24
C TYR A 425 -11.73 -1.90 23.96
N LEU A 426 -12.77 -1.08 23.94
CA LEU A 426 -13.64 -0.96 22.77
C LEU A 426 -12.91 -0.29 21.60
N PHE A 427 -12.12 0.75 21.84
CA PHE A 427 -11.33 1.40 20.79
C PHE A 427 -10.33 0.42 20.16
N TYR A 428 -9.68 -0.41 20.97
CA TYR A 428 -8.82 -1.49 20.49
C TYR A 428 -9.59 -2.47 19.60
N GLN A 429 -10.75 -2.96 20.06
CA GLN A 429 -11.57 -3.92 19.30
C GLN A 429 -12.04 -3.36 17.94
N ARG A 430 -12.48 -2.10 17.89
CA ARG A 430 -12.82 -1.38 16.63
C ARG A 430 -11.67 -1.47 15.64
N ASN A 431 -10.48 -1.07 16.06
CA ASN A 431 -9.29 -1.09 15.20
C ASN A 431 -8.85 -2.52 14.83
N ALA A 432 -8.96 -3.49 15.75
CA ALA A 432 -8.57 -4.88 15.51
C ALA A 432 -9.47 -5.62 14.50
N HIS A 433 -10.74 -5.22 14.35
CA HIS A 433 -11.62 -5.79 13.32
C HIS A 433 -11.31 -5.27 11.91
N TYR A 434 -10.84 -4.02 11.77
CA TYR A 434 -10.54 -3.44 10.45
C TYR A 434 -9.10 -3.63 9.97
N TYR A 435 -8.15 -3.98 10.86
CA TYR A 435 -6.73 -4.09 10.52
C TYR A 435 -6.12 -5.47 10.78
N HIS A 436 -6.02 -6.30 9.73
CA HIS A 436 -5.27 -7.57 9.75
C HIS A 436 -3.74 -7.43 9.88
N LYS A 437 -3.20 -6.20 9.90
CA LYS A 437 -1.79 -5.89 10.20
C LYS A 437 -1.73 -4.62 11.04
N PHE A 438 -0.90 -4.63 12.09
CA PHE A 438 -0.69 -3.46 12.94
C PHE A 438 -0.21 -2.26 12.12
N LYS A 439 -1.03 -1.22 12.03
CA LYS A 439 -0.59 0.13 11.66
C LYS A 439 -0.13 0.87 12.92
N SER A 440 0.82 1.77 12.73
CA SER A 440 1.44 2.64 13.74
C SER A 440 0.49 3.65 14.43
N ASN A 441 -0.81 3.59 14.17
CA ASN A 441 -1.73 4.71 14.39
C ASN A 441 -2.66 4.51 15.61
N ILE A 442 -2.60 3.37 16.31
CA ILE A 442 -3.28 3.25 17.62
C ILE A 442 -2.51 4.13 18.60
N SER A 443 -3.09 5.27 19.02
CA SER A 443 -2.43 6.19 19.96
C SER A 443 -2.03 5.42 21.23
N PHE A 444 -0.72 5.40 21.49
CA PHE A 444 -0.10 4.58 22.53
C PHE A 444 -0.69 4.87 23.92
N TRP A 445 -1.17 6.10 24.14
CA TRP A 445 -1.83 6.53 25.37
C TRP A 445 -3.12 5.74 25.70
N MET A 446 -3.88 5.31 24.69
CA MET A 446 -5.03 4.43 24.93
C MET A 446 -4.60 3.00 25.28
N ILE A 447 -3.48 2.53 24.71
CA ILE A 447 -2.90 1.24 25.07
C ILE A 447 -2.36 1.27 26.51
N VAL A 448 -1.75 2.37 26.96
CA VAL A 448 -1.28 2.55 28.34
C VAL A 448 -2.41 2.35 29.37
N ASP A 449 -3.60 2.91 29.14
CA ASP A 449 -4.77 2.69 30.03
C ASP A 449 -5.23 1.22 30.08
N VAL A 450 -4.95 0.41 29.04
CA VAL A 450 -5.18 -1.05 29.02
C VAL A 450 -4.03 -1.80 29.69
N ILE A 451 -2.78 -1.34 29.51
CA ILE A 451 -1.58 -1.91 30.12
C ILE A 451 -1.61 -1.70 31.66
N ASP A 452 -2.22 -0.63 32.15
CA ASP A 452 -2.55 -0.38 33.56
C ASP A 452 -3.52 -1.40 34.19
N ASN A 453 -4.21 -2.22 33.39
CA ASN A 453 -5.09 -3.29 33.89
C ASN A 453 -5.29 -4.39 32.82
N PRO A 454 -4.25 -5.14 32.41
CA PRO A 454 -4.34 -6.04 31.27
C PRO A 454 -5.12 -7.28 31.68
N ILE A 455 -6.37 -7.42 31.21
CA ILE A 455 -7.21 -8.57 31.56
C ILE A 455 -7.99 -9.17 30.37
N ALA A 456 -7.47 -10.30 29.89
CA ALA A 456 -8.23 -11.52 29.61
C ALA A 456 -9.37 -11.49 28.58
N ASN A 457 -9.32 -10.63 27.55
CA ASN A 457 -9.52 -11.23 26.23
C ASN A 457 -8.20 -11.93 25.89
N SER A 458 -8.20 -13.24 25.64
CA SER A 458 -6.98 -13.96 25.28
C SER A 458 -6.36 -13.39 24.01
N THR A 459 -7.17 -12.96 23.05
CA THR A 459 -6.72 -12.28 21.84
C THR A 459 -6.10 -10.92 22.16
N ILE A 460 -6.69 -10.07 23.02
CA ILE A 460 -6.05 -8.78 23.38
C ILE A 460 -4.80 -9.01 24.23
N SER A 461 -4.78 -10.02 25.10
CA SER A 461 -3.60 -10.35 25.90
C SER A 461 -2.50 -10.92 25.00
N GLN A 462 -2.83 -11.84 24.09
CA GLN A 462 -1.93 -12.38 23.06
C GLN A 462 -1.54 -11.35 22.01
N THR A 463 -2.31 -10.27 21.78
CA THR A 463 -1.94 -9.22 20.84
C THR A 463 -1.20 -8.09 21.53
N ILE A 464 -1.42 -7.79 22.82
CA ILE A 464 -0.51 -6.96 23.61
C ILE A 464 0.80 -7.72 23.81
N GLU A 465 0.74 -9.01 24.11
CA GLU A 465 1.91 -9.89 24.15
C GLU A 465 2.54 -10.03 22.77
N SER A 466 1.80 -10.19 21.67
CA SER A 466 2.37 -10.20 20.30
C SER A 466 3.00 -8.86 19.99
N VAL A 467 2.31 -7.73 20.19
CA VAL A 467 2.85 -6.39 19.96
C VAL A 467 4.11 -6.16 20.79
N LEU A 468 4.11 -6.46 22.09
CA LEU A 468 5.31 -6.40 22.93
C LEU A 468 6.39 -7.39 22.46
N THR A 469 6.02 -8.58 22.04
CA THR A 469 6.91 -9.65 21.54
C THR A 469 7.46 -9.31 20.15
N ASP A 470 6.75 -8.58 19.32
CA ASP A 470 7.11 -8.12 17.98
C ASP A 470 8.01 -6.88 18.11
N LEU A 471 7.65 -5.95 19.00
CA LEU A 471 8.53 -4.87 19.51
C LEU A 471 9.84 -5.43 20.08
N MET A 472 9.82 -6.58 20.75
CA MET A 472 10.99 -7.16 21.44
C MET A 472 11.81 -8.15 20.62
N ASN A 473 11.19 -8.93 19.71
CA ASN A 473 11.85 -9.94 18.90
C ASN A 473 12.32 -9.40 17.55
N ASP A 474 11.56 -8.48 16.93
CA ASP A 474 12.08 -7.74 15.79
C ASP A 474 12.87 -6.53 16.30
N LEU A 475 14.19 -6.73 16.46
CA LEU A 475 15.10 -5.63 16.74
C LEU A 475 14.96 -4.49 15.70
N LYS A 476 14.53 -4.74 14.46
CA LYS A 476 14.31 -3.67 13.48
C LYS A 476 13.05 -2.84 13.77
N THR A 477 12.10 -3.37 14.54
CA THR A 477 10.91 -2.64 15.00
C THR A 477 11.22 -1.87 16.29
N TRP A 478 12.05 -2.40 17.18
CA TRP A 478 12.65 -1.59 18.26
C TRP A 478 13.55 -0.48 17.68
N ASP A 479 14.44 -0.78 16.73
CA ASP A 479 15.28 0.20 16.00
C ASP A 479 14.46 1.15 15.09
N ARG A 480 13.12 1.03 15.04
CA ARG A 480 12.20 2.01 14.45
C ARG A 480 11.44 2.80 15.51
N ILE A 481 10.98 2.14 16.57
CA ILE A 481 10.21 2.77 17.65
C ILE A 481 11.12 3.56 18.59
N GLU A 482 12.35 3.12 18.86
CA GLU A 482 13.36 3.90 19.57
C GLU A 482 13.64 5.21 18.80
N PRO A 483 13.93 5.23 17.49
CA PRO A 483 13.92 6.46 16.72
C PRO A 483 12.59 7.19 16.66
N MET A 484 11.40 6.57 16.68
CA MET A 484 10.13 7.34 16.71
C MET A 484 9.91 8.04 18.05
N VAL A 485 10.19 7.36 19.17
CA VAL A 485 10.17 7.95 20.53
C VAL A 485 11.23 9.03 20.64
N MET A 486 12.48 8.73 20.26
CA MET A 486 13.59 9.68 20.30
C MET A 486 13.42 10.83 19.30
N GLN A 487 12.81 10.63 18.13
CA GLN A 487 12.54 11.70 17.16
C GLN A 487 11.34 12.56 17.61
N SER A 488 10.36 11.99 18.30
CA SER A 488 9.30 12.75 18.99
C SER A 488 9.88 13.59 20.13
N VAL A 489 10.86 13.05 20.87
CA VAL A 489 11.68 13.78 21.87
C VAL A 489 12.56 14.86 21.22
N ILE A 490 13.18 14.60 20.06
CA ILE A 490 14.12 15.52 19.38
C ILE A 490 13.41 16.64 18.61
N ASN A 491 12.22 16.39 18.05
CA ASN A 491 11.48 17.35 17.21
C ASN A 491 10.54 18.27 18.00
N THR A 492 10.23 17.96 19.26
CA THR A 492 9.26 18.71 20.08
C THR A 492 9.96 19.41 21.25
N ASN A 493 9.32 20.42 21.84
CA ASN A 493 10.00 21.30 22.82
C ASN A 493 10.43 20.53 24.09
N LYS A 494 11.72 20.67 24.45
CA LYS A 494 12.51 19.63 25.15
C LYS A 494 11.91 19.10 26.46
N THR A 495 11.46 20.00 27.35
CA THR A 495 11.21 19.66 28.77
C THR A 495 9.91 18.91 29.02
N HIS A 496 8.91 18.95 28.12
CA HIS A 496 7.62 18.32 28.44
C HIS A 496 7.56 16.84 28.07
N LEU A 497 8.15 16.44 26.94
CA LEU A 497 8.21 15.03 26.58
C LEU A 497 9.14 14.23 27.51
N GLU A 498 10.12 14.87 28.19
CA GLU A 498 10.90 14.20 29.23
C GLU A 498 10.00 13.65 30.33
N CYS A 499 9.23 14.53 31.01
CA CYS A 499 8.35 14.11 32.11
C CYS A 499 7.36 13.02 31.65
N ILE A 500 6.75 13.21 30.48
CA ILE A 500 5.77 12.28 29.91
C ILE A 500 6.39 10.93 29.53
N THR A 501 7.58 10.93 28.92
CA THR A 501 8.31 9.72 28.53
C THR A 501 8.87 8.99 29.75
N LEU A 502 9.36 9.71 30.76
CA LEU A 502 9.83 9.11 32.01
C LEU A 502 8.67 8.53 32.82
N GLU A 503 7.52 9.19 32.90
CA GLU A 503 6.31 8.65 33.54
C GLU A 503 5.82 7.39 32.81
N MET A 504 5.73 7.44 31.47
CA MET A 504 5.38 6.30 30.61
C MET A 504 6.33 5.10 30.79
N LEU A 505 7.64 5.33 30.77
CA LEU A 505 8.64 4.27 30.95
C LEU A 505 8.63 3.73 32.39
N THR A 506 8.48 4.59 33.40
CA THR A 506 8.34 4.15 34.79
C THR A 506 7.14 3.22 34.96
N LYS A 507 6.00 3.54 34.33
CA LYS A 507 4.80 2.69 34.35
C LYS A 507 4.98 1.36 33.62
N LEU A 508 5.61 1.36 32.45
CA LEU A 508 5.96 0.13 31.73
C LEU A 508 6.88 -0.77 32.55
N LYS A 509 7.82 -0.17 33.31
CA LYS A 509 8.69 -0.89 34.25
C LYS A 509 7.85 -1.53 35.35
N GLU A 510 7.08 -0.75 36.11
CA GLU A 510 6.22 -1.22 37.21
C GLU A 510 5.37 -2.43 36.79
N ILE A 511 4.74 -2.36 35.62
CA ILE A 511 3.84 -3.40 35.11
C ILE A 511 4.62 -4.65 34.67
N SER A 512 5.84 -4.50 34.15
CA SER A 512 6.71 -5.65 33.85
C SER A 512 7.23 -6.35 35.12
N GLU A 513 7.49 -5.58 36.19
CA GLU A 513 7.91 -6.09 37.50
C GLU A 513 6.75 -6.82 38.21
N GLU A 514 5.58 -6.18 38.31
CA GLU A 514 4.37 -6.72 38.95
C GLU A 514 3.90 -8.03 38.30
N LYS A 515 3.95 -8.13 36.96
CA LYS A 515 3.48 -9.31 36.22
C LYS A 515 4.56 -10.36 35.94
N HIS A 516 5.80 -10.13 36.38
CA HIS A 516 6.96 -10.98 36.05
C HIS A 516 7.16 -11.21 34.54
N LEU A 517 6.72 -10.25 33.71
CA LEU A 517 6.80 -10.33 32.26
C LEU A 517 8.24 -10.08 31.81
N PHE A 518 8.96 -11.18 31.53
CA PHE A 518 10.36 -11.23 31.11
C PHE A 518 11.35 -10.62 32.13
N PRO A 519 12.16 -11.42 32.85
CA PRO A 519 13.06 -10.95 33.93
C PRO A 519 14.14 -9.92 33.55
N HIS A 520 14.23 -9.53 32.28
CA HIS A 520 15.19 -8.58 31.73
C HIS A 520 14.52 -7.30 31.18
N LEU A 521 13.19 -7.24 31.15
CA LEU A 521 12.44 -6.08 30.66
C LEU A 521 12.55 -4.87 31.61
N PRO A 522 12.40 -5.00 32.95
CA PRO A 522 12.59 -3.87 33.86
C PRO A 522 13.96 -3.20 33.71
N VAL A 523 15.02 -4.02 33.59
CA VAL A 523 16.42 -3.56 33.44
C VAL A 523 16.66 -2.81 32.13
N LYS A 524 16.00 -3.21 31.03
CA LYS A 524 16.04 -2.47 29.76
C LYS A 524 15.32 -1.13 29.86
N ILE A 525 14.16 -1.12 30.53
CA ILE A 525 13.37 0.10 30.71
C ILE A 525 14.09 1.08 31.65
N ASP A 526 14.69 0.62 32.75
CA ASP A 526 15.58 1.41 33.61
C ASP A 526 16.73 2.04 32.84
N LYS A 527 17.35 1.28 31.93
CA LYS A 527 18.41 1.83 31.07
C LYS A 527 17.85 2.96 30.19
N LEU A 528 16.68 2.78 29.57
CA LEU A 528 16.07 3.80 28.73
C LEU A 528 15.60 5.04 29.54
N ILE A 529 15.05 4.86 30.74
CA ILE A 529 14.74 5.94 31.69
C ILE A 529 15.99 6.79 31.97
N ASN A 530 17.13 6.12 32.22
CA ASN A 530 18.39 6.80 32.48
C ASN A 530 19.00 7.41 31.22
N ASP A 531 18.95 6.74 30.06
CA ASP A 531 19.42 7.30 28.78
C ASP A 531 18.61 8.57 28.40
N VAL A 532 17.30 8.56 28.63
CA VAL A 532 16.42 9.74 28.47
C VAL A 532 16.86 10.87 29.42
N ARG A 533 16.89 10.63 30.75
CA ARG A 533 17.36 11.64 31.74
C ARG A 533 18.75 12.21 31.40
N ASN A 534 19.70 11.33 31.07
CA ASN A 534 21.07 11.71 30.75
C ASN A 534 21.12 12.62 29.52
N SER A 535 20.31 12.33 28.49
CA SER A 535 20.23 13.12 27.25
C SER A 535 19.70 14.54 27.46
N PHE A 536 18.96 14.80 28.55
CA PHE A 536 18.55 16.14 28.97
C PHE A 536 19.62 16.82 29.85
N THR A 537 20.20 16.11 30.83
CA THR A 537 21.25 16.69 31.69
C THR A 537 22.55 17.07 30.95
N GLU A 538 22.91 16.39 29.85
CA GLU A 538 24.05 16.79 29.01
C GLU A 538 23.77 18.04 28.15
N TYR A 539 22.51 18.53 28.11
CA TYR A 539 22.11 19.68 27.31
C TYR A 539 21.94 20.97 28.12
N ASP A 540 21.52 20.87 29.38
CA ASP A 540 21.41 22.03 30.28
C ASP A 540 22.80 22.61 30.65
N SER A 541 23.87 21.82 30.54
CA SER A 541 25.25 22.29 30.73
C SER A 541 25.85 23.04 29.53
N PHE A 542 25.02 23.62 28.65
CA PHE A 542 25.43 24.33 27.44
C PHE A 542 24.79 25.73 27.27
N GLU A 543 24.03 26.22 28.25
CA GLU A 543 23.50 27.59 28.28
C GLU A 543 24.21 28.41 29.39
N ASP A 544 25.47 28.78 29.12
CA ASP A 544 26.08 29.98 29.71
C ASP A 544 25.86 31.14 28.71
N GLU A 545 24.99 32.10 29.04
CA GLU A 545 24.58 33.19 28.11
C GLU A 545 25.67 34.29 27.93
N ASP A 546 26.71 34.31 28.76
CA ASP A 546 27.67 35.43 28.85
C ASP A 546 28.61 35.61 27.64
N GLU A 547 28.77 34.61 26.74
CA GLU A 547 29.72 34.74 25.61
C GLU A 547 29.14 35.46 24.36
N LEU A 548 27.84 35.79 24.33
CA LEU A 548 27.21 36.41 23.15
C LEU A 548 27.02 37.94 23.24
N GLU A 549 26.84 38.53 24.43
CA GLU A 549 26.64 39.99 24.54
C GLU A 549 27.92 40.80 24.30
N GLY A 550 29.10 40.22 24.55
CA GLY A 550 30.39 40.92 24.48
C GLY A 550 30.87 41.35 23.08
N LYS A 551 30.12 41.09 22.00
CA LYS A 551 30.55 41.33 20.60
C LYS A 551 29.67 42.25 19.76
N LEU A 552 28.63 42.86 20.33
CA LEU A 552 27.72 43.78 19.61
C LEU A 552 27.89 45.26 19.99
N ALA A 553 28.75 45.59 20.95
CA ALA A 553 28.94 46.95 21.45
C ALA A 553 30.12 47.71 20.81
N LEU A 554 30.12 47.90 19.48
CA LEU A 554 31.02 48.87 18.83
C LEU A 554 30.51 49.30 17.43
N VAL A 555 29.87 50.48 17.37
CA VAL A 555 29.97 51.55 16.34
C VAL A 555 28.76 52.49 16.53
N LYS A 556 29.03 53.79 16.77
CA LYS A 556 28.00 54.84 16.89
C LYS A 556 27.72 55.49 15.51
N PRO A 557 26.53 56.07 15.29
CA PRO A 557 26.12 56.61 14.00
C PRO A 557 26.61 58.04 13.76
N SER A 558 26.62 58.47 12.49
CA SER A 558 26.68 59.89 12.11
C SER A 558 25.58 60.24 11.10
N ARG A 559 25.14 61.51 11.13
CA ARG A 559 24.01 62.09 10.37
C ARG A 559 24.51 62.95 9.19
N ARG A 560 23.57 63.27 8.27
CA ARG A 560 23.59 64.26 7.14
C ARG A 560 23.85 63.63 5.76
N ALA A 561 23.26 64.09 4.65
CA ALA A 561 22.18 65.08 4.45
C ALA A 561 21.60 65.03 2.99
N LEU A 562 20.29 65.35 2.88
CA LEU A 562 19.59 66.18 1.87
C LEU A 562 19.69 65.93 0.32
N GLU A 563 18.47 65.93 -0.27
CA GLU A 563 18.02 66.60 -1.54
C GLU A 563 18.26 66.01 -2.96
N THR A 564 17.14 65.94 -3.72
CA THR A 564 16.96 66.06 -5.20
C THR A 564 17.60 65.03 -6.14
N SER A 565 17.11 64.72 -7.36
CA SER A 565 15.80 64.92 -8.05
C SER A 565 15.75 64.02 -9.31
N ASP A 566 14.54 63.76 -9.80
CA ASP A 566 14.06 63.42 -11.16
C ASP A 566 14.99 62.93 -12.32
N ASP A 567 14.40 62.00 -13.11
CA ASP A 567 14.55 61.70 -14.55
C ASP A 567 15.60 60.71 -15.14
N ALA A 568 15.06 59.94 -16.11
CA ALA A 568 15.64 59.29 -17.30
C ALA A 568 16.37 57.90 -17.25
N GLU A 569 15.73 56.94 -17.95
CA GLU A 569 16.22 55.99 -18.96
C GLU A 569 17.49 55.10 -18.76
N GLU A 570 17.23 53.79 -18.60
CA GLU A 570 17.62 52.69 -19.53
C GLU A 570 18.97 52.75 -20.31
N GLU A 571 20.02 52.06 -19.84
CA GLU A 571 20.62 50.88 -20.52
C GLU A 571 21.78 50.20 -19.74
N ARG A 572 21.83 48.86 -19.85
CA ARG A 572 22.94 47.88 -19.69
C ARG A 572 24.28 48.30 -19.00
N TRP A 573 24.77 47.47 -18.07
CA TRP A 573 25.63 46.28 -18.35
C TRP A 573 25.88 45.46 -17.07
N GLU A 574 26.53 44.31 -17.23
CA GLU A 574 26.76 43.27 -16.21
C GLU A 574 27.79 43.65 -15.13
N GLU A 575 27.54 43.34 -13.85
CA GLU A 575 28.59 42.78 -12.98
C GLU A 575 28.03 41.95 -11.80
N LYS A 576 28.91 41.15 -11.19
CA LYS A 576 28.54 40.03 -10.28
C LYS A 576 28.52 40.46 -8.81
N GLU A 577 27.46 40.13 -8.09
CA GLU A 577 27.53 39.94 -6.63
C GLU A 577 27.18 38.51 -6.22
N GLU A 578 28.12 37.84 -5.55
CA GLU A 578 27.93 36.50 -5.00
C GLU A 578 27.16 36.57 -3.66
N ILE A 579 25.92 36.08 -3.65
CA ILE A 579 25.18 35.90 -2.39
C ILE A 579 25.75 34.67 -1.64
N PRO A 580 26.27 34.83 -0.40
CA PRO A 580 26.86 33.70 0.34
C PRO A 580 25.77 32.73 0.84
N LYS A 581 25.82 31.49 0.37
CA LYS A 581 24.92 30.41 0.82
C LYS A 581 25.21 30.03 2.29
N PRO A 582 24.21 29.93 3.18
CA PRO A 582 24.43 29.56 4.57
C PRO A 582 24.85 28.08 4.72
N THR A 583 26.05 27.85 5.24
CA THR A 583 26.63 26.50 5.37
C THR A 583 26.09 25.71 6.56
N ARG A 584 24.94 25.04 6.38
CA ARG A 584 24.38 24.06 7.35
C ARG A 584 25.28 22.85 7.66
N GLY A 585 26.39 22.65 6.94
CA GLY A 585 27.21 21.44 6.99
C GLY A 585 28.24 21.31 8.13
N THR A 586 28.55 22.38 8.86
CA THR A 586 29.64 22.38 9.86
C THR A 586 29.25 21.83 11.24
N LYS A 587 27.99 22.01 11.70
CA LYS A 587 27.52 21.42 12.97
C LYS A 587 27.43 19.89 12.88
N LEU A 588 26.85 19.34 11.80
CA LEU A 588 26.66 17.88 11.64
C LEU A 588 27.98 17.10 11.51
N LYS A 589 28.99 17.67 10.84
CA LYS A 589 30.34 17.09 10.73
C LYS A 589 31.13 17.11 12.04
N LYS A 590 30.87 18.06 12.95
CA LYS A 590 31.48 18.07 14.30
C LYS A 590 30.84 17.03 15.22
N LEU A 591 29.52 16.82 15.12
CA LEU A 591 28.79 15.82 15.91
C LEU A 591 29.21 14.38 15.56
N THR A 592 29.19 14.03 14.27
CA THR A 592 29.59 12.69 13.79
C THR A 592 31.04 12.32 14.13
N LYS A 593 31.96 13.30 14.15
CA LYS A 593 33.37 13.09 14.52
C LYS A 593 33.60 12.86 16.03
N ARG A 594 32.62 13.20 16.90
CA ARG A 594 32.69 13.03 18.36
C ARG A 594 31.88 11.85 18.89
N VAL A 595 30.82 11.41 18.23
CA VAL A 595 30.01 10.24 18.64
C VAL A 595 30.70 8.90 18.30
N GLY A 596 31.52 8.86 17.24
CA GLY A 596 32.20 7.65 16.77
C GLY A 596 32.99 6.84 17.83
N PRO A 597 33.78 7.47 18.73
CA PRO A 597 34.47 6.77 19.81
C PRO A 597 33.53 6.11 20.83
N VAL A 598 32.44 6.77 21.21
CA VAL A 598 31.47 6.26 22.22
C VAL A 598 30.78 5.00 21.72
N VAL A 599 30.31 5.01 20.46
CA VAL A 599 29.73 3.84 19.79
C VAL A 599 30.74 2.68 19.68
N LYS A 600 32.04 3.00 19.61
CA LYS A 600 33.12 2.00 19.52
C LYS A 600 33.42 1.33 20.87
N GLU A 601 33.32 2.06 21.98
CA GLU A 601 33.42 1.49 23.34
C GLU A 601 32.17 0.68 23.72
N LEU A 602 30.97 1.17 23.43
CA LEU A 602 29.73 0.39 23.62
C LEU A 602 29.80 -0.96 22.89
N LYS A 603 30.30 -0.99 21.64
CA LYS A 603 30.53 -2.24 20.89
C LYS A 603 31.60 -3.17 21.50
N LYS A 604 32.54 -2.67 22.32
CA LYS A 604 33.45 -3.52 23.11
C LYS A 604 32.74 -4.12 24.32
N MET A 605 31.94 -3.33 25.04
CA MET A 605 31.25 -3.75 26.27
C MET A 605 30.24 -4.89 26.05
N PHE A 606 29.61 -5.00 24.87
CA PHE A 606 28.67 -6.09 24.56
C PHE A 606 29.33 -7.42 24.10
N LYS A 607 30.65 -7.44 23.83
CA LYS A 607 31.36 -8.63 23.32
C LYS A 607 31.45 -9.81 24.33
N PRO A 608 31.58 -9.60 25.65
CA PRO A 608 31.56 -10.66 26.66
C PRO A 608 30.20 -11.35 26.82
N ALA A 609 29.10 -10.59 26.81
CA ALA A 609 27.74 -11.14 26.98
C ALA A 609 27.39 -12.19 25.90
N LYS A 610 27.80 -11.94 24.64
CA LYS A 610 27.62 -12.86 23.51
C LYS A 610 28.43 -14.16 23.67
N ARG A 611 29.59 -14.13 24.36
CA ARG A 611 30.37 -15.34 24.70
C ARG A 611 29.75 -16.15 25.84
N TYR A 612 29.15 -15.48 26.84
CA TYR A 612 28.46 -16.16 27.95
C TYR A 612 27.25 -16.96 27.46
N PHE A 613 26.39 -16.36 26.62
CA PHE A 613 25.25 -17.07 26.01
C PHE A 613 25.66 -18.26 25.14
N LYS A 614 26.71 -18.13 24.31
CA LYS A 614 27.17 -19.25 23.45
C LYS A 614 27.68 -20.44 24.28
N ARG A 615 28.33 -20.20 25.43
CA ARG A 615 28.77 -21.28 26.34
C ARG A 615 27.60 -21.95 27.07
N LYS A 616 26.61 -21.18 27.54
CA LYS A 616 25.44 -21.71 28.28
C LYS A 616 24.46 -22.49 27.40
N LEU A 617 24.47 -22.26 26.07
CA LEU A 617 23.72 -23.05 25.10
C LEU A 617 24.41 -24.38 24.79
N ILE A 618 25.74 -24.37 24.61
CA ILE A 618 26.52 -25.59 24.36
C ILE A 618 26.48 -26.55 25.57
N SER A 619 26.52 -26.03 26.80
CA SER A 619 26.42 -26.85 28.02
C SER A 619 25.04 -27.49 28.24
N LYS A 620 24.00 -27.10 27.51
CA LYS A 620 22.65 -27.71 27.58
C LYS A 620 22.44 -28.83 26.54
N ILE A 621 23.34 -28.97 25.57
CA ILE A 621 23.23 -29.97 24.49
C ILE A 621 24.01 -31.26 24.82
N ALA A 622 24.90 -31.22 25.81
CA ALA A 622 25.80 -32.33 26.16
C ALA A 622 25.47 -32.99 27.52
N GLN A 623 24.36 -33.74 27.60
CA GLN A 623 24.19 -34.83 28.58
C GLN A 623 23.47 -36.03 27.93
N PRO A 624 23.94 -37.28 28.11
CA PRO A 624 23.41 -38.45 27.42
C PRO A 624 22.20 -39.05 28.14
N ARG A 625 21.27 -39.65 27.38
CA ARG A 625 20.30 -40.62 27.91
C ARG A 625 20.78 -42.04 27.60
N SER A 626 20.93 -42.86 28.64
CA SER A 626 21.18 -44.29 28.57
C SER A 626 19.88 -45.10 28.68
N ASP A 627 19.90 -46.30 28.09
CA ASP A 627 19.04 -47.49 28.35
C ASP A 627 17.50 -47.33 28.20
N LEU A 628 16.78 -48.12 27.40
CA LEU A 628 16.74 -49.59 27.43
C LEU A 628 16.32 -50.25 26.09
N SER A 629 16.68 -51.53 26.00
CA SER A 629 16.72 -52.50 24.91
C SER A 629 15.44 -53.00 24.22
N SER A 630 15.66 -53.61 23.03
CA SER A 630 15.09 -54.84 22.44
C SER A 630 14.23 -54.68 21.16
N GLY A 631 14.40 -55.45 20.08
CA GLY A 631 15.47 -56.42 19.77
C GLY A 631 15.54 -56.86 18.29
N LEU A 632 16.78 -57.09 17.81
CA LEU A 632 17.28 -58.26 17.05
C LEU A 632 16.51 -58.85 15.84
N LEU A 633 17.11 -58.72 14.64
CA LEU A 633 17.53 -59.78 13.68
C LEU A 633 18.19 -59.10 12.44
N ALA A 634 19.51 -59.17 12.25
CA ALA A 634 20.23 -60.07 11.30
C ALA A 634 19.91 -59.83 9.80
N ARG A 635 20.87 -59.76 8.85
CA ARG A 635 22.32 -60.09 8.80
C ARG A 635 22.96 -59.46 7.53
N ARG A 636 24.29 -59.18 7.57
CA ARG A 636 25.39 -59.39 6.56
C ARG A 636 25.05 -59.49 5.04
N SER A 637 25.88 -59.05 4.07
CA SER A 637 27.28 -58.56 4.02
C SER A 637 27.69 -58.16 2.57
N LEU A 638 28.87 -57.51 2.41
CA LEU A 638 29.88 -57.60 1.30
C LEU A 638 29.42 -58.13 -0.10
N GLY A 639 29.76 -57.58 -1.26
CA GLY A 639 30.85 -56.67 -1.64
C GLY A 639 31.65 -57.21 -2.86
N ARG A 640 32.16 -56.30 -3.73
CA ARG A 640 33.12 -56.51 -4.86
C ARG A 640 32.65 -57.05 -6.24
N LEU A 641 33.10 -56.30 -7.26
CA LEU A 641 33.65 -56.70 -8.58
C LEU A 641 32.76 -57.31 -9.69
N GLY A 642 32.95 -56.80 -10.92
CA GLY A 642 32.74 -57.57 -12.16
C GLY A 642 32.24 -56.78 -13.38
N LEU A 643 33.14 -56.29 -14.24
CA LEU A 643 32.79 -56.08 -15.66
C LEU A 643 32.54 -57.45 -16.32
N SER A 644 31.55 -57.58 -17.21
CA SER A 644 31.67 -58.34 -18.48
C SER A 644 30.40 -58.34 -19.34
N ILE A 645 30.52 -57.81 -20.57
CA ILE A 645 29.99 -58.33 -21.85
C ILE A 645 28.46 -58.54 -22.02
N GLY A 646 27.93 -57.97 -23.12
CA GLY A 646 26.56 -58.23 -23.61
C GLY A 646 26.45 -59.43 -24.57
N LYS A 647 25.44 -59.40 -25.46
CA LYS A 647 24.95 -60.48 -26.36
C LYS A 647 23.91 -61.45 -25.76
N SER A 648 22.68 -60.96 -25.68
CA SER A 648 21.44 -61.62 -26.17
C SER A 648 20.35 -60.54 -26.12
N LEU A 649 19.60 -60.22 -27.19
CA LEU A 649 19.04 -61.11 -28.20
C LEU A 649 19.10 -60.52 -29.62
N ALA A 650 19.48 -61.35 -30.59
CA ALA A 650 19.15 -61.15 -32.00
C ALA A 650 18.27 -62.33 -32.46
N ARG A 651 16.96 -62.08 -32.64
CA ARG A 651 15.90 -62.93 -33.24
C ARG A 651 14.66 -62.02 -33.39
N LEU A 652 13.95 -61.80 -34.50
CA LEU A 652 14.13 -62.01 -35.95
C LEU A 652 13.44 -60.81 -36.66
N GLY A 653 13.60 -60.48 -37.95
CA GLY A 653 14.51 -60.97 -38.99
C GLY A 653 13.96 -60.79 -40.42
N LEU A 654 14.72 -60.09 -41.28
CA LEU A 654 14.60 -60.01 -42.76
C LEU A 654 13.36 -59.31 -43.39
N ARG A 655 13.58 -58.20 -44.13
CA ARG A 655 13.65 -58.17 -45.63
C ARG A 655 13.72 -56.74 -46.22
N ASN A 656 14.60 -56.58 -47.22
CA ASN A 656 14.51 -55.68 -48.39
C ASN A 656 14.41 -54.14 -48.17
N SER A 657 14.98 -53.26 -49.01
CA SER A 657 15.90 -53.42 -50.15
C SER A 657 16.59 -52.09 -50.49
N LYS A 658 17.77 -52.19 -51.14
CA LYS A 658 18.55 -51.16 -51.86
C LYS A 658 17.81 -49.85 -52.20
N TRP A 659 18.48 -48.71 -52.01
CA TRP A 659 18.97 -47.83 -53.10
C TRP A 659 20.19 -47.02 -52.63
N ARG A 660 21.25 -46.95 -53.44
CA ARG A 660 22.34 -45.95 -53.35
C ARG A 660 22.24 -45.07 -54.60
N VAL A 661 22.21 -43.75 -54.44
CA VAL A 661 22.63 -42.76 -55.45
C VAL A 661 23.09 -41.48 -54.69
N PRO A 662 23.80 -40.52 -55.31
CA PRO A 662 25.12 -40.15 -54.78
C PRO A 662 25.20 -38.70 -54.28
N ILE A 663 26.31 -38.42 -53.57
CA ILE A 663 26.73 -37.05 -53.27
C ILE A 663 27.06 -36.33 -54.59
N LYS A 664 26.42 -35.18 -54.82
CA LYS A 664 26.87 -34.16 -55.79
C LYS A 664 27.25 -32.88 -55.03
N PRO A 665 28.31 -32.16 -55.44
CA PRO A 665 28.77 -30.96 -54.73
C PRO A 665 27.87 -29.75 -54.98
N LEU A 666 27.75 -28.91 -53.95
CA LEU A 666 26.82 -27.79 -53.85
C LEU A 666 27.31 -26.52 -54.57
N ASN A 667 27.54 -26.58 -55.89
CA ASN A 667 28.17 -25.48 -56.65
C ASN A 667 27.45 -25.09 -57.97
N SER A 668 26.14 -25.30 -58.09
CA SER A 668 25.39 -24.95 -59.33
C SER A 668 23.97 -24.41 -59.10
N MET A 669 23.75 -23.63 -58.04
CA MET A 669 22.48 -22.91 -57.79
C MET A 669 22.71 -21.41 -57.51
N ILE A 670 23.52 -20.76 -58.35
CA ILE A 670 23.64 -19.30 -58.42
C ILE A 670 23.48 -18.86 -59.88
N SER A 671 22.26 -18.93 -60.43
CA SER A 671 21.87 -18.24 -61.69
C SER A 671 20.38 -18.39 -62.07
N SER A 672 19.40 -18.20 -61.19
CA SER A 672 17.98 -18.16 -61.63
C SER A 672 16.94 -17.46 -60.72
N VAL A 673 17.31 -16.62 -59.73
CA VAL A 673 16.34 -15.74 -59.05
C VAL A 673 16.94 -14.35 -58.80
N ASN A 674 17.03 -13.53 -59.86
CA ASN A 674 17.21 -12.09 -59.74
C ASN A 674 15.87 -11.38 -59.98
N GLN A 675 14.99 -11.44 -58.99
CA GLN A 675 13.98 -10.40 -58.77
C GLN A 675 14.15 -9.90 -57.34
N PRO A 676 14.55 -8.63 -57.13
CA PRO A 676 14.63 -8.07 -55.79
C PRO A 676 13.20 -7.88 -55.27
N PHE A 677 12.73 -8.81 -54.45
CA PHE A 677 11.61 -8.55 -53.56
C PHE A 677 12.05 -7.52 -52.52
N ALA A 678 11.95 -6.24 -52.89
CA ALA A 678 12.02 -5.11 -51.97
C ALA A 678 10.77 -5.10 -51.07
N THR A 679 10.64 -6.15 -50.24
CA THR A 679 9.72 -6.20 -49.13
C THR A 679 10.16 -5.12 -48.15
N LYS A 680 9.48 -3.98 -48.17
CA LYS A 680 9.68 -2.94 -47.17
C LYS A 680 9.46 -3.57 -45.79
N LEU A 681 10.54 -3.64 -45.00
CA LEU A 681 10.48 -4.08 -43.61
C LEU A 681 9.35 -3.32 -42.88
N PRO A 682 8.57 -3.99 -42.01
CA PRO A 682 7.54 -3.32 -41.23
C PRO A 682 8.16 -2.20 -40.40
N ALA A 683 7.56 -1.01 -40.46
CA ALA A 683 8.08 0.16 -39.78
C ALA A 683 8.03 -0.04 -38.26
N LEU A 684 9.20 -0.03 -37.60
CA LEU A 684 9.28 -0.06 -36.14
C LEU A 684 8.47 1.10 -35.53
N PRO A 685 7.61 0.84 -34.52
CA PRO A 685 6.80 1.88 -33.89
C PRO A 685 7.66 2.94 -33.18
N PRO A 686 7.14 4.15 -32.96
CA PRO A 686 7.87 5.21 -32.25
C PRO A 686 8.18 4.81 -30.79
N ILE A 687 9.41 5.02 -30.32
CA ILE A 687 9.77 4.69 -28.92
C ILE A 687 8.94 5.49 -27.90
N ALA A 688 8.45 6.68 -28.28
CA ALA A 688 7.57 7.49 -27.44
C ALA A 688 6.25 6.78 -27.07
N SER A 689 5.68 5.92 -27.93
CA SER A 689 4.47 5.14 -27.58
C SER A 689 4.80 3.89 -26.73
N LEU A 690 6.01 3.33 -26.89
CA LEU A 690 6.49 2.20 -26.07
C LEU A 690 6.81 2.61 -24.63
N SER A 691 7.33 3.83 -24.43
CA SER A 691 7.96 4.26 -23.17
C SER A 691 7.01 4.49 -21.98
N LYS A 692 5.70 4.68 -22.21
CA LYS A 692 4.73 4.95 -21.14
C LYS A 692 4.03 3.69 -20.59
N ASN A 693 3.80 2.67 -21.41
CA ASN A 693 2.80 1.63 -21.11
C ASN A 693 3.35 0.19 -21.06
N ILE A 694 4.64 -0.06 -21.33
CA ILE A 694 5.21 -1.42 -21.30
C ILE A 694 5.88 -1.69 -19.96
N SER A 695 5.50 -2.79 -19.30
CA SER A 695 6.20 -3.30 -18.11
C SER A 695 7.67 -3.57 -18.45
N THR A 696 8.59 -2.84 -17.82
CA THR A 696 10.03 -2.98 -18.06
C THR A 696 10.66 -4.25 -17.49
N LEU A 697 9.86 -5.09 -16.85
CA LEU A 697 10.27 -6.40 -16.34
C LEU A 697 9.25 -7.48 -16.69
N PRO A 698 9.68 -8.74 -16.77
CA PRO A 698 8.77 -9.87 -17.02
C PRO A 698 7.73 -9.96 -15.90
N PRO A 699 6.47 -10.37 -16.19
CA PRO A 699 5.41 -10.43 -15.18
C PRO A 699 5.77 -11.30 -13.97
N ALA A 700 6.49 -12.41 -14.20
CA ALA A 700 6.91 -13.35 -13.17
C ALA A 700 8.09 -12.88 -12.29
N VAL A 701 8.67 -11.70 -12.55
CA VAL A 701 9.85 -11.20 -11.83
C VAL A 701 9.49 -9.97 -10.99
N GLN A 702 9.70 -10.05 -9.67
CA GLN A 702 9.63 -8.93 -8.73
C GLN A 702 11.05 -8.43 -8.36
N PRO A 703 11.36 -7.13 -8.45
CA PRO A 703 12.74 -6.63 -8.33
C PRO A 703 13.39 -6.86 -6.95
N ASN A 704 12.57 -6.95 -5.91
CA ASN A 704 12.93 -7.09 -4.49
C ASN A 704 12.84 -8.53 -3.98
N GLU A 705 12.41 -9.47 -4.81
CA GLU A 705 12.39 -10.90 -4.51
C GLU A 705 13.54 -11.61 -5.22
N CYS A 706 13.81 -12.84 -4.81
CA CYS A 706 14.95 -13.60 -5.28
C CYS A 706 14.71 -14.21 -6.65
N ILE A 707 15.70 -14.11 -7.52
CA ILE A 707 15.61 -14.61 -8.90
C ILE A 707 15.83 -16.13 -8.88
N VAL A 708 14.79 -16.89 -9.18
CA VAL A 708 14.80 -18.35 -9.28
C VAL A 708 14.82 -18.73 -10.75
N ILE A 709 15.72 -19.67 -11.08
CA ILE A 709 15.99 -20.10 -12.44
C ILE A 709 15.96 -21.62 -12.48
N THR A 710 14.96 -22.19 -13.15
CA THR A 710 14.91 -23.63 -13.44
C THR A 710 15.75 -23.91 -14.68
N THR A 711 16.90 -24.55 -14.51
CA THR A 711 17.71 -25.08 -15.59
C THR A 711 17.32 -26.53 -15.82
N ASN A 712 16.66 -26.87 -16.92
CA ASN A 712 16.40 -28.28 -17.26
C ASN A 712 17.73 -28.98 -17.55
N VAL A 713 18.31 -29.65 -16.55
CA VAL A 713 19.68 -30.19 -16.63
C VAL A 713 19.72 -31.30 -17.67
N GLY A 714 20.59 -31.13 -18.67
CA GLY A 714 20.81 -32.09 -19.74
C GLY A 714 20.54 -31.58 -21.15
N THR A 715 19.81 -30.47 -21.34
CA THR A 715 19.70 -29.82 -22.67
C THR A 715 19.84 -28.30 -22.62
N VAL A 716 20.97 -27.81 -23.12
CA VAL A 716 21.29 -26.37 -23.33
C VAL A 716 20.31 -25.70 -24.33
N LYS A 717 19.40 -26.48 -24.94
CA LYS A 717 18.47 -26.07 -26.00
C LYS A 717 17.26 -25.25 -25.54
N ILE A 718 16.99 -25.10 -24.24
CA ILE A 718 15.80 -24.39 -23.75
C ILE A 718 16.23 -23.19 -22.90
N LEU A 719 15.61 -22.03 -23.13
CA LEU A 719 15.81 -20.83 -22.32
C LEU A 719 15.45 -21.14 -20.83
N PRO A 720 16.27 -20.74 -19.85
CA PRO A 720 15.91 -20.91 -18.45
C PRO A 720 14.64 -20.13 -18.11
N THR A 721 13.68 -20.75 -17.42
CA THR A 721 12.50 -20.03 -16.94
C THR A 721 12.87 -19.21 -15.72
N VAL A 722 12.57 -17.90 -15.76
CA VAL A 722 12.93 -16.94 -14.72
C VAL A 722 11.67 -16.45 -14.01
N PHE A 723 11.64 -16.60 -12.70
CA PHE A 723 10.57 -16.10 -11.84
C PHE A 723 11.13 -15.68 -10.49
N THR A 724 10.32 -15.05 -9.64
CA THR A 724 10.71 -14.73 -8.26
C THR A 724 9.80 -15.38 -7.22
N ARG A 725 10.30 -15.46 -5.98
CA ARG A 725 9.59 -16.08 -4.86
C ARG A 725 9.89 -15.35 -3.55
N SER A 726 8.85 -15.11 -2.75
CA SER A 726 8.92 -14.49 -1.42
C SER A 726 9.36 -15.45 -0.30
N ASN A 727 8.93 -16.71 -0.34
CA ASN A 727 9.13 -17.69 0.74
C ASN A 727 9.68 -19.03 0.25
N GLY A 728 10.83 -19.48 0.76
CA GLY A 728 11.23 -20.90 0.73
C GLY A 728 11.86 -21.41 -0.59
N LEU A 729 13.10 -21.86 -0.50
CA LEU A 729 13.74 -22.67 -1.54
C LEU A 729 13.10 -24.07 -1.57
N THR A 730 12.57 -24.49 -2.72
CA THR A 730 12.32 -25.91 -2.99
C THR A 730 13.67 -26.56 -3.31
N GLY A 731 13.99 -27.69 -2.67
CA GLY A 731 15.28 -28.39 -2.80
C GLY A 731 15.46 -29.15 -4.13
N ASP A 732 15.03 -28.56 -5.24
CA ASP A 732 15.16 -29.13 -6.58
C ASP A 732 16.61 -28.93 -7.08
N PRO A 733 17.38 -30.00 -7.35
CA PRO A 733 18.77 -29.88 -7.80
C PRO A 733 18.93 -29.10 -9.12
N ASP A 734 17.87 -28.98 -9.90
CA ASP A 734 17.84 -28.32 -11.21
C ASP A 734 17.46 -26.82 -11.10
N THR A 735 17.37 -26.27 -9.88
CA THR A 735 17.12 -24.84 -9.64
C THR A 735 18.33 -24.07 -9.11
N LEU A 736 18.69 -23.00 -9.81
CA LEU A 736 19.64 -21.99 -9.34
C LEU A 736 18.88 -20.80 -8.76
N VAL A 737 19.30 -20.32 -7.59
CA VAL A 737 18.70 -19.14 -6.96
C VAL A 737 19.75 -18.07 -6.66
N PHE A 738 19.39 -16.85 -7.05
CA PHE A 738 20.21 -15.67 -6.93
C PHE A 738 19.57 -14.63 -5.99
N PRO A 739 20.36 -13.67 -5.48
CA PRO A 739 19.83 -12.47 -4.83
C PRO A 739 18.81 -11.71 -5.70
N SER A 740 18.10 -10.75 -5.09
CA SER A 740 17.14 -9.92 -5.83
C SER A 740 17.82 -9.00 -6.85
N MET A 741 17.07 -8.45 -7.80
CA MET A 741 17.63 -7.48 -8.75
C MET A 741 18.21 -6.25 -8.04
N VAL A 742 17.55 -5.78 -6.98
CA VAL A 742 18.04 -4.69 -6.12
C VAL A 742 19.35 -5.07 -5.45
N ASP A 743 19.46 -6.30 -4.91
CA ASP A 743 20.69 -6.76 -4.27
C ASP A 743 21.86 -6.90 -5.25
N LEU A 744 21.59 -7.26 -6.51
CA LEU A 744 22.61 -7.46 -7.54
C LEU A 744 23.12 -6.15 -8.17
N ASP A 745 22.27 -5.12 -8.27
CA ASP A 745 22.67 -3.75 -8.71
C ASP A 745 23.50 -3.00 -7.65
N GLU A 746 23.21 -3.22 -6.37
CA GLU A 746 23.91 -2.53 -5.29
C GLU A 746 25.44 -2.70 -5.39
N GLN A 747 26.18 -1.68 -4.96
CA GLN A 747 27.64 -1.71 -4.95
C GLN A 747 28.15 -2.80 -3.99
N PRO A 748 29.21 -3.55 -4.35
CA PRO A 748 29.79 -4.56 -3.46
C PRO A 748 30.36 -3.97 -2.17
N GLY A 749 30.19 -4.73 -1.08
CA GLY A 749 30.78 -4.42 0.23
C GLY A 749 32.16 -5.04 0.40
N LYS A 750 32.61 -5.19 1.66
CA LYS A 750 33.88 -5.85 1.99
C LYS A 750 33.82 -7.38 1.83
N ASP A 751 32.71 -8.01 2.25
CA ASP A 751 32.29 -9.32 1.74
C ASP A 751 31.22 -9.07 0.67
N LEU A 752 31.38 -9.78 -0.45
CA LEU A 752 30.58 -9.67 -1.67
C LEU A 752 29.07 -9.86 -1.44
N LEU A 753 28.69 -10.63 -0.41
CA LEU A 753 27.30 -10.95 -0.08
C LEU A 753 26.94 -10.66 1.40
N GLU A 754 27.79 -9.95 2.15
CA GLU A 754 27.64 -9.76 3.62
C GLU A 754 26.32 -9.12 4.03
N HIS A 755 25.85 -8.15 3.23
CA HIS A 755 24.69 -7.31 3.53
C HIS A 755 23.39 -7.86 2.94
N VAL A 756 23.46 -8.91 2.12
CA VAL A 756 22.29 -9.51 1.48
C VAL A 756 21.68 -10.52 2.44
N SER A 757 20.68 -10.08 3.21
CA SER A 757 20.03 -10.91 4.24
C SER A 757 18.87 -11.72 3.66
N GLY A 758 19.01 -13.04 3.54
CA GLY A 758 17.92 -13.92 3.13
C GLY A 758 18.34 -15.36 2.86
N GLN A 759 17.36 -16.25 2.65
CA GLN A 759 17.60 -17.64 2.25
C GLN A 759 18.28 -17.76 0.88
N CYS A 760 18.01 -16.80 -0.01
CA CYS A 760 18.41 -16.83 -1.42
C CYS A 760 19.93 -16.72 -1.64
N VAL A 761 20.63 -16.10 -0.69
CA VAL A 761 22.10 -16.02 -0.69
C VAL A 761 22.73 -17.34 -0.26
N GLN A 762 22.03 -18.14 0.55
CA GLN A 762 22.62 -19.35 1.14
C GLN A 762 23.00 -20.37 0.07
N HIS A 763 22.21 -20.49 -0.99
CA HIS A 763 22.46 -21.40 -2.10
C HIS A 763 23.76 -21.03 -2.86
N LEU A 764 23.86 -19.78 -3.35
CA LEU A 764 25.08 -19.26 -4.00
C LEU A 764 26.30 -19.30 -3.05
N ARG A 765 26.08 -19.03 -1.75
CA ARG A 765 27.12 -19.09 -0.73
C ARG A 765 27.62 -20.52 -0.51
N GLN A 766 26.76 -21.52 -0.54
CA GLN A 766 27.13 -22.93 -0.40
C GLN A 766 27.78 -23.50 -1.67
N MET A 767 27.28 -23.15 -2.86
CA MET A 767 27.77 -23.71 -4.13
C MET A 767 29.11 -23.16 -4.58
N ILE A 768 29.39 -21.87 -4.32
CA ILE A 768 30.57 -21.18 -4.86
C ILE A 768 31.39 -20.50 -3.77
N ILE A 769 30.78 -19.63 -2.96
CA ILE A 769 31.56 -18.77 -2.04
C ILE A 769 32.25 -19.58 -0.94
N GLN A 770 31.57 -20.56 -0.33
CA GLN A 770 32.15 -21.37 0.74
C GLN A 770 33.28 -22.29 0.24
N PRO A 771 33.17 -22.98 -0.92
CA PRO A 771 34.32 -23.62 -1.55
C PRO A 771 35.49 -22.66 -1.82
N LEU A 772 35.24 -21.45 -2.33
CA LEU A 772 36.30 -20.45 -2.54
C LEU A 772 36.94 -19.97 -1.22
N ILE A 773 36.15 -19.82 -0.15
CA ILE A 773 36.67 -19.55 1.22
C ILE A 773 37.51 -20.73 1.72
N ASN A 774 37.14 -21.97 1.42
CA ASN A 774 37.92 -23.13 1.83
C ASN A 774 39.29 -23.20 1.11
N ILE A 775 39.37 -22.74 -0.13
CA ILE A 775 40.60 -22.72 -0.95
C ILE A 775 41.48 -21.50 -0.62
N PHE A 776 40.90 -20.30 -0.51
CA PHE A 776 41.64 -19.03 -0.43
C PHE A 776 41.49 -18.28 0.91
N GLY A 777 40.73 -18.83 1.87
CA GLY A 777 40.39 -18.19 3.14
C GLY A 777 39.33 -17.08 3.01
N ASP A 778 39.03 -16.40 4.12
CA ASP A 778 38.04 -15.31 4.17
C ASP A 778 38.35 -14.15 3.19
N ASN A 779 39.61 -14.02 2.76
CA ASN A 779 40.07 -13.00 1.81
C ASN A 779 39.95 -13.43 0.33
N TYR A 780 39.24 -14.51 -0.01
CA TYR A 780 39.12 -15.07 -1.36
C TYR A 780 38.88 -14.02 -2.46
N ALA A 781 38.04 -13.01 -2.21
CA ALA A 781 37.76 -11.95 -3.17
C ALA A 781 38.97 -11.01 -3.39
N GLU A 782 39.75 -10.67 -2.35
CA GLU A 782 40.99 -9.90 -2.52
C GLU A 782 42.08 -10.70 -3.23
N VAL A 783 42.12 -12.03 -3.04
CA VAL A 783 43.06 -12.93 -3.74
C VAL A 783 42.73 -13.02 -5.23
N LEU A 784 41.45 -13.18 -5.58
CA LEU A 784 41.00 -13.39 -6.95
C LEU A 784 40.78 -12.09 -7.75
N LEU A 785 40.48 -10.97 -7.09
CA LEU A 785 40.15 -9.69 -7.75
C LEU A 785 41.08 -8.52 -7.37
N GLY A 786 42.00 -8.73 -6.44
CA GLY A 786 42.92 -7.69 -5.93
C GLY A 786 42.30 -6.78 -4.87
N LYS A 787 43.14 -6.16 -4.03
CA LYS A 787 42.74 -5.43 -2.80
C LYS A 787 41.70 -4.31 -2.94
N PHE A 788 41.45 -3.79 -4.13
CA PHE A 788 40.53 -2.68 -4.38
C PHE A 788 39.28 -3.06 -5.19
N TRP A 789 39.00 -4.36 -5.32
CA TRP A 789 37.92 -4.89 -6.16
C TRP A 789 36.53 -4.27 -5.87
N ALA A 790 36.19 -4.01 -4.61
CA ALA A 790 34.89 -3.45 -4.22
C ALA A 790 34.68 -1.98 -4.68
N ASN A 791 35.78 -1.25 -4.95
CA ASN A 791 35.71 0.08 -5.56
C ASN A 791 35.81 0.03 -7.09
N LYS A 792 36.37 -1.06 -7.64
CA LYS A 792 36.51 -1.27 -9.08
C LYS A 792 35.16 -1.60 -9.72
N TYR A 793 34.38 -2.48 -9.10
CA TYR A 793 33.07 -2.90 -9.61
C TYR A 793 31.95 -2.05 -9.02
N SER A 794 31.13 -1.53 -9.92
CA SER A 794 29.97 -0.67 -9.62
C SER A 794 28.79 -1.42 -9.02
N THR A 795 28.62 -2.70 -9.35
CA THR A 795 27.52 -3.59 -8.92
C THR A 795 28.08 -4.89 -8.34
N ARG A 796 27.30 -5.58 -7.48
CA ARG A 796 27.62 -6.94 -7.02
C ARG A 796 27.58 -7.94 -8.17
N MET A 797 26.70 -7.74 -9.15
CA MET A 797 26.62 -8.55 -10.36
C MET A 797 27.97 -8.60 -11.11
N ALA A 798 28.57 -7.45 -11.41
CA ALA A 798 29.85 -7.37 -12.10
C ALA A 798 31.00 -7.99 -11.28
N ALA A 799 31.00 -7.77 -9.97
CA ALA A 799 31.99 -8.39 -9.07
C ALA A 799 31.84 -9.91 -8.98
N LEU A 800 30.62 -10.46 -8.96
CA LEU A 800 30.34 -11.90 -9.00
C LEU A 800 30.81 -12.54 -10.32
N VAL A 801 30.47 -11.92 -11.45
CA VAL A 801 30.90 -12.38 -12.78
C VAL A 801 32.42 -12.35 -12.91
N ALA A 802 33.07 -11.27 -12.45
CA ALA A 802 34.53 -11.19 -12.42
C ALA A 802 35.15 -12.26 -11.52
N LEU A 803 34.62 -12.46 -10.31
CA LEU A 803 35.10 -13.47 -9.36
C LEU A 803 35.08 -14.87 -9.99
N MET A 804 33.94 -15.23 -10.60
CA MET A 804 33.76 -16.53 -11.26
C MET A 804 34.68 -16.71 -12.46
N ARG A 805 34.82 -15.70 -13.31
CA ARG A 805 35.73 -15.75 -14.48
C ARG A 805 37.19 -15.87 -14.07
N THR A 806 37.65 -15.19 -13.02
CA THR A 806 39.02 -15.37 -12.52
C THR A 806 39.20 -16.73 -11.84
N ALA A 807 38.24 -17.17 -11.02
CA ALA A 807 38.29 -18.47 -10.35
C ALA A 807 38.44 -19.64 -11.34
N GLN A 808 37.77 -19.59 -12.50
CA GLN A 808 37.91 -20.59 -13.57
C GLN A 808 39.33 -20.73 -14.16
N GLN A 809 40.18 -19.71 -13.99
CA GLN A 809 41.58 -19.72 -14.48
C GLN A 809 42.59 -20.19 -13.41
N VAL A 810 42.13 -20.46 -12.18
CA VAL A 810 43.00 -20.81 -11.06
C VAL A 810 43.04 -22.33 -10.87
N GLU A 811 44.25 -22.89 -10.87
CA GLU A 811 44.51 -24.34 -10.85
C GLU A 811 43.82 -25.04 -9.66
N GLN A 812 43.89 -24.47 -8.45
CA GLN A 812 43.24 -25.04 -7.26
C GLN A 812 41.70 -25.08 -7.36
N VAL A 813 41.09 -24.24 -8.19
CA VAL A 813 39.64 -24.29 -8.48
C VAL A 813 39.37 -25.33 -9.56
N ALA A 814 40.24 -25.41 -10.59
CA ALA A 814 40.13 -26.38 -11.67
C ALA A 814 40.18 -27.85 -11.19
N GLU A 815 40.89 -28.12 -10.09
CA GLU A 815 40.92 -29.43 -9.42
C GLU A 815 39.57 -29.83 -8.78
N ASP A 816 38.77 -28.88 -8.28
CA ASP A 816 37.42 -29.14 -7.78
C ASP A 816 36.41 -29.11 -8.93
N THR A 817 36.21 -30.27 -9.54
CA THR A 817 35.31 -30.46 -10.68
C THR A 817 33.87 -30.01 -10.40
N LYS A 818 33.39 -30.18 -9.15
CA LYS A 818 32.04 -29.79 -8.74
C LYS A 818 31.93 -28.27 -8.59
N LEU A 819 32.93 -27.63 -8.00
CA LEU A 819 32.99 -26.17 -7.94
C LEU A 819 33.08 -25.56 -9.35
N MET A 820 33.88 -26.14 -10.25
CA MET A 820 33.96 -25.70 -11.65
C MET A 820 32.65 -25.84 -12.41
N GLU A 821 31.92 -26.93 -12.20
CA GLU A 821 30.59 -27.13 -12.77
C GLU A 821 29.58 -26.10 -12.21
N ASN A 822 29.54 -25.91 -10.89
CA ASN A 822 28.73 -24.88 -10.24
C ASN A 822 29.04 -23.48 -10.81
N ILE A 823 30.32 -23.11 -10.91
CA ILE A 823 30.73 -21.80 -11.44
C ILE A 823 30.31 -21.66 -12.90
N ARG A 824 30.47 -22.68 -13.75
CA ARG A 824 30.01 -22.64 -15.15
C ARG A 824 28.50 -22.46 -15.26
N ASN A 825 27.72 -23.21 -14.49
CA ASN A 825 26.25 -23.16 -14.54
C ASN A 825 25.69 -21.82 -14.03
N VAL A 826 26.24 -21.31 -12.93
CA VAL A 826 25.86 -20.00 -12.36
C VAL A 826 26.30 -18.86 -13.28
N LEU A 827 27.52 -18.90 -13.82
CA LEU A 827 28.02 -17.88 -14.74
C LEU A 827 27.18 -17.83 -16.02
N ALA A 828 26.95 -18.98 -16.68
CA ALA A 828 26.12 -19.06 -17.89
C ALA A 828 24.69 -18.53 -17.65
N SER A 829 24.11 -18.81 -16.48
CA SER A 829 22.76 -18.33 -16.13
C SER A 829 22.71 -16.81 -15.97
N LEU A 830 23.67 -16.19 -15.26
CA LEU A 830 23.77 -14.72 -15.19
C LEU A 830 24.03 -14.09 -16.55
N GLU A 831 24.88 -14.74 -17.34
CA GLU A 831 25.27 -14.32 -18.69
C GLU A 831 24.14 -14.30 -19.71
N ILE A 832 23.10 -15.12 -19.51
CA ILE A 832 21.86 -15.12 -20.30
C ILE A 832 20.81 -14.16 -19.70
N ILE A 833 20.72 -14.05 -18.38
CA ILE A 833 19.55 -13.42 -17.73
C ILE A 833 19.77 -11.95 -17.41
N ALA A 834 20.98 -11.53 -17.05
CA ALA A 834 21.24 -10.13 -16.75
C ALA A 834 20.95 -9.18 -17.93
N PRO A 835 21.32 -9.49 -19.19
CA PRO A 835 21.00 -8.59 -20.31
C PRO A 835 19.50 -8.43 -20.54
N TYR A 836 18.75 -9.51 -20.34
CA TYR A 836 17.30 -9.53 -20.49
C TYR A 836 16.59 -8.70 -19.40
N LEU A 837 17.05 -8.77 -18.14
CA LEU A 837 16.41 -8.08 -17.02
C LEU A 837 16.89 -6.64 -16.83
N PHE A 838 18.20 -6.38 -16.91
CA PHE A 838 18.79 -5.10 -16.51
C PHE A 838 18.92 -4.11 -17.67
N LEU A 839 19.21 -4.57 -18.90
CA LEU A 839 19.46 -3.66 -20.01
C LEU A 839 18.22 -2.79 -20.37
N PRO A 840 16.98 -3.32 -20.45
CA PRO A 840 15.80 -2.48 -20.73
C PRO A 840 15.53 -1.45 -19.64
N LEU A 841 15.69 -1.80 -18.36
CA LEU A 841 15.59 -0.88 -17.22
C LEU A 841 16.65 0.23 -17.30
N LEU A 842 17.89 -0.12 -17.62
CA LEU A 842 18.99 0.82 -17.76
C LEU A 842 18.72 1.83 -18.88
N ILE A 843 18.25 1.37 -20.03
CA ILE A 843 17.87 2.22 -21.17
C ILE A 843 16.74 3.19 -20.81
N ARG A 844 15.71 2.73 -20.09
CA ARG A 844 14.66 3.59 -19.53
C ARG A 844 15.25 4.64 -18.58
N SER A 845 16.14 4.26 -17.66
CA SER A 845 16.77 5.21 -16.71
C SER A 845 17.56 6.34 -17.38
N LYS A 846 18.01 6.14 -18.63
CA LYS A 846 18.76 7.12 -19.42
C LYS A 846 17.88 7.90 -20.42
N ASN A 847 16.58 7.60 -20.50
CA ASN A 847 15.62 8.18 -21.46
C ASN A 847 16.13 8.11 -22.91
N PHE A 848 16.65 6.95 -23.33
CA PHE A 848 17.17 6.78 -24.69
C PHE A 848 16.03 6.50 -25.68
N ASN A 849 15.65 7.54 -26.43
CA ASN A 849 14.52 7.52 -27.36
C ASN A 849 14.91 7.25 -28.84
N GLY A 850 16.20 7.07 -29.14
CA GLY A 850 16.68 6.75 -30.49
C GLY A 850 16.53 5.27 -30.83
N LYS A 851 16.36 4.90 -32.11
CA LYS A 851 16.17 3.49 -32.52
C LYS A 851 17.40 2.60 -32.27
N ILE A 852 18.58 3.21 -32.21
CA ILE A 852 19.87 2.57 -31.99
C ILE A 852 20.46 3.12 -30.68
N VAL A 853 21.17 2.27 -29.96
CA VAL A 853 21.96 2.62 -28.77
C VAL A 853 23.37 2.09 -28.98
N TRP A 854 24.37 2.91 -28.75
CA TRP A 854 25.78 2.52 -28.90
C TRP A 854 26.29 1.96 -27.58
N SER A 855 26.87 0.76 -27.63
CA SER A 855 27.46 0.11 -26.46
C SER A 855 28.96 -0.02 -26.63
N THR A 856 29.71 0.73 -25.83
CA THR A 856 31.18 0.72 -25.81
C THR A 856 31.65 -0.01 -24.56
N VAL A 857 32.40 -1.10 -24.75
CA VAL A 857 32.79 -2.02 -23.67
C VAL A 857 34.27 -2.39 -23.77
N SER A 858 34.98 -2.46 -22.64
CA SER A 858 36.39 -2.90 -22.67
C SER A 858 36.50 -4.39 -22.94
N THR A 859 37.39 -4.76 -23.86
CA THR A 859 37.73 -6.15 -24.17
C THR A 859 38.39 -6.88 -23.00
N LYS A 860 38.97 -6.16 -22.03
CA LYS A 860 39.71 -6.74 -20.89
C LYS A 860 39.05 -6.46 -19.54
N ASP A 861 38.37 -5.33 -19.36
CA ASP A 861 37.88 -4.90 -18.05
C ASP A 861 36.36 -4.78 -17.95
N LEU A 862 35.75 -5.65 -17.12
CA LEU A 862 34.32 -5.65 -16.86
C LEU A 862 33.80 -4.36 -16.18
N SER A 863 34.65 -3.54 -15.56
CA SER A 863 34.20 -2.26 -14.96
C SER A 863 34.06 -1.11 -15.96
N VAL A 864 34.51 -1.28 -17.21
CA VAL A 864 34.49 -0.23 -18.23
C VAL A 864 33.39 -0.54 -19.25
N SER A 865 32.26 0.18 -19.12
CA SER A 865 31.12 0.08 -20.02
C SER A 865 30.39 1.41 -20.12
N ILE A 866 30.02 1.79 -21.33
CA ILE A 866 29.29 3.03 -21.63
C ILE A 866 28.15 2.67 -22.59
N LEU A 867 26.96 3.25 -22.34
CA LEU A 867 25.85 3.26 -23.29
C LEU A 867 25.59 4.71 -23.72
N GLY A 868 25.62 4.96 -25.02
CA GLY A 868 25.40 6.27 -25.64
C GLY A 868 24.18 6.29 -26.57
N ARG A 869 23.56 7.47 -26.73
CA ARG A 869 22.57 7.70 -27.80
C ARG A 869 23.27 7.84 -29.15
N ASP A 870 24.40 8.52 -29.12
CA ASP A 870 25.24 8.86 -30.25
C ASP A 870 26.49 7.97 -30.24
N MET A 871 27.13 7.83 -31.40
CA MET A 871 28.39 7.11 -31.54
C MET A 871 29.48 7.89 -30.79
N PRO A 872 30.39 7.23 -30.04
CA PRO A 872 31.54 7.91 -29.44
C PRO A 872 32.45 8.48 -30.51
N ASP A 873 32.96 9.71 -30.30
CA ASP A 873 33.84 10.40 -31.25
C ASP A 873 35.16 9.65 -31.51
N TYR A 874 35.62 8.86 -30.53
CA TYR A 874 36.86 8.08 -30.57
C TYR A 874 36.68 6.72 -29.86
N GLU A 875 37.31 5.68 -30.38
CA GLU A 875 37.41 4.37 -29.72
C GLU A 875 38.75 4.26 -28.97
N ASP A 876 38.72 4.08 -27.65
CA ASP A 876 39.92 3.84 -26.84
C ASP A 876 40.56 2.48 -27.17
N GLU A 877 41.89 2.40 -27.17
CA GLU A 877 42.60 1.15 -27.42
C GLU A 877 42.15 0.02 -26.47
N GLY A 878 41.63 -1.07 -27.05
CA GLY A 878 41.11 -2.21 -26.30
C GLY A 878 39.65 -2.08 -25.84
N THR A 879 38.92 -1.06 -26.27
CA THR A 879 37.45 -1.08 -26.28
C THR A 879 36.90 -1.65 -27.59
N ILE A 880 35.62 -2.01 -27.58
CA ILE A 880 34.82 -2.26 -28.80
C ILE A 880 33.52 -1.46 -28.68
N THR A 881 33.12 -0.78 -29.75
CA THR A 881 31.80 -0.15 -29.85
C THR A 881 30.91 -0.98 -30.76
N VAL A 882 29.69 -1.29 -30.31
CA VAL A 882 28.71 -2.05 -31.08
C VAL A 882 27.37 -1.30 -31.07
N PRO A 883 26.75 -1.06 -32.24
CA PRO A 883 25.38 -0.56 -32.29
C PRO A 883 24.40 -1.67 -31.88
N LEU A 884 23.50 -1.36 -30.97
CA LEU A 884 22.40 -2.23 -30.56
C LEU A 884 21.09 -1.63 -31.05
N LEU A 885 20.16 -2.48 -31.52
CA LEU A 885 18.75 -2.08 -31.57
C LEU A 885 18.33 -1.70 -30.15
N ASN A 886 17.67 -0.55 -29.97
CA ASN A 886 17.33 -0.02 -28.66
C ASN A 886 16.64 -1.09 -27.78
N PRO A 887 17.23 -1.49 -26.63
CA PRO A 887 16.70 -2.55 -25.77
C PRO A 887 15.28 -2.31 -25.22
N ALA A 888 14.68 -1.13 -25.37
CA ALA A 888 13.25 -0.94 -25.15
C ALA A 888 12.39 -1.81 -26.10
N PHE A 889 12.82 -2.00 -27.36
CA PHE A 889 12.16 -2.91 -28.31
C PHE A 889 12.31 -4.39 -27.92
N TRP A 890 13.31 -4.74 -27.10
CA TRP A 890 13.54 -6.11 -26.67
C TRP A 890 12.52 -6.60 -25.64
N LEU A 891 11.73 -5.69 -25.05
CA LEU A 891 10.60 -6.02 -24.19
C LEU A 891 9.35 -6.43 -24.98
N LEU A 892 9.32 -6.20 -26.30
CA LEU A 892 8.21 -6.63 -27.13
C LEU A 892 8.11 -8.17 -27.18
N PRO A 893 6.89 -8.72 -27.31
CA PRO A 893 6.72 -10.15 -27.54
C PRO A 893 7.36 -10.58 -28.87
N VAL A 894 7.66 -11.87 -28.95
CA VAL A 894 8.06 -12.52 -30.20
C VAL A 894 6.79 -12.73 -31.04
N GLU A 895 6.35 -11.66 -31.70
CA GLU A 895 5.21 -11.67 -32.64
C GLU A 895 5.46 -12.66 -33.78
N GLN A 896 4.39 -13.20 -34.37
CA GLN A 896 4.43 -14.05 -35.58
C GLN A 896 4.71 -13.22 -36.85
N VAL A 897 5.75 -12.40 -36.83
CA VAL A 897 6.30 -11.74 -38.02
C VAL A 897 6.97 -12.79 -38.91
N SER A 898 6.99 -12.57 -40.22
CA SER A 898 7.60 -13.49 -41.20
C SER A 898 9.08 -13.82 -40.93
N ASP A 899 9.81 -12.93 -40.24
CA ASP A 899 11.13 -13.24 -39.67
C ASP A 899 11.29 -12.59 -38.28
N PRO A 900 11.32 -13.36 -37.18
CA PRO A 900 11.51 -12.82 -35.84
C PRO A 900 12.98 -12.43 -35.56
N PHE A 901 13.95 -13.03 -36.26
CA PHE A 901 15.38 -12.89 -35.97
C PHE A 901 15.99 -11.65 -36.59
N GLN A 902 15.67 -11.32 -37.85
CA GLN A 902 16.15 -10.08 -38.47
C GLN A 902 15.74 -8.84 -37.66
N SER A 903 14.54 -8.87 -37.06
CA SER A 903 13.98 -7.78 -36.25
C SER A 903 14.74 -7.49 -34.95
N LEU A 904 15.73 -8.31 -34.58
CA LEU A 904 16.53 -8.18 -33.36
C LEU A 904 17.76 -7.27 -33.55
N LEU A 905 18.13 -7.00 -34.81
CA LEU A 905 19.33 -6.26 -35.18
C LEU A 905 19.04 -4.83 -35.67
N PRO A 906 19.94 -3.87 -35.39
CA PRO A 906 19.82 -2.53 -35.94
C PRO A 906 20.05 -2.57 -37.46
N HIS A 907 19.25 -1.81 -38.20
CA HIS A 907 19.36 -1.67 -39.64
C HIS A 907 20.02 -0.33 -39.98
N PHE A 908 20.97 -0.36 -40.92
CA PHE A 908 21.72 0.80 -41.39
C PHE A 908 21.57 0.98 -42.90
N GLU A 909 21.87 2.17 -43.41
CA GLU A 909 22.05 2.39 -44.84
C GLU A 909 23.26 1.59 -45.35
N GLU A 910 23.19 1.06 -46.58
CA GLU A 910 24.21 0.17 -47.16
C GLU A 910 25.62 0.78 -47.20
N THR A 911 25.71 2.10 -47.21
CA THR A 911 26.96 2.89 -47.23
C THR A 911 27.61 3.09 -45.85
N SER A 912 26.95 2.66 -44.77
CA SER A 912 27.50 2.76 -43.41
C SER A 912 28.56 1.68 -43.16
N ARG A 913 29.72 2.06 -42.61
CA ARG A 913 30.74 1.11 -42.10
C ARG A 913 30.14 0.05 -41.19
N TYR A 914 29.14 0.40 -40.39
CA TYR A 914 28.47 -0.53 -39.48
C TYR A 914 27.57 -1.54 -40.19
N SER A 915 27.11 -1.23 -41.41
CA SER A 915 26.43 -2.21 -42.25
C SER A 915 27.38 -3.34 -42.63
N GLU A 916 28.62 -3.03 -43.02
CA GLU A 916 29.66 -4.03 -43.32
C GLU A 916 30.06 -4.85 -42.08
N GLU A 917 30.21 -4.20 -40.91
CA GLU A 917 30.55 -4.90 -39.66
C GLU A 917 29.42 -5.79 -39.11
N LEU A 918 28.15 -5.41 -39.34
CA LEU A 918 26.97 -6.21 -39.00
C LEU A 918 26.65 -7.30 -40.03
N LYS A 919 27.13 -7.15 -41.27
CA LYS A 919 26.77 -8.03 -42.39
C LYS A 919 26.91 -9.53 -42.08
N PRO A 920 27.99 -10.03 -41.46
CA PRO A 920 28.08 -11.46 -41.11
C PRO A 920 26.94 -11.92 -40.18
N LEU A 921 26.48 -11.05 -39.28
CA LEU A 921 25.37 -11.34 -38.38
C LEU A 921 24.03 -11.30 -39.13
N LEU A 922 23.80 -10.26 -39.93
CA LEU A 922 22.59 -10.11 -40.76
C LEU A 922 22.43 -11.28 -41.74
N ASP A 923 23.52 -11.71 -42.37
CA ASP A 923 23.58 -12.86 -43.27
C ASP A 923 23.19 -14.19 -42.60
N VAL A 924 23.18 -14.27 -41.26
CA VAL A 924 22.82 -15.48 -40.48
C VAL A 924 21.49 -15.34 -39.76
N PHE A 925 21.09 -14.13 -39.36
CA PHE A 925 19.88 -13.83 -38.59
C PHE A 925 18.58 -13.87 -39.42
N GLU A 926 18.52 -14.75 -40.42
CA GLU A 926 17.28 -15.14 -41.12
C GLU A 926 16.69 -16.40 -40.49
N LEU A 927 15.37 -16.48 -40.33
CA LEU A 927 14.64 -17.61 -39.76
C LEU A 927 15.09 -18.97 -40.34
N GLY A 928 15.22 -19.07 -41.67
CA GLY A 928 15.66 -20.30 -42.34
C GLY A 928 17.10 -20.71 -42.03
N LYS A 929 17.99 -19.73 -41.80
CA LYS A 929 19.42 -19.98 -41.51
C LYS A 929 19.64 -20.25 -40.02
N VAL A 930 18.99 -19.49 -39.14
CA VAL A 930 19.03 -19.74 -37.69
C VAL A 930 18.47 -21.13 -37.35
N THR A 931 17.34 -21.52 -37.95
CA THR A 931 16.77 -22.86 -37.74
C THR A 931 17.60 -23.98 -38.40
N ALA A 932 18.32 -23.72 -39.50
CA ALA A 932 19.26 -24.69 -40.05
C ALA A 932 20.50 -24.93 -39.15
N LEU A 933 20.98 -23.88 -38.47
CA LEU A 933 22.17 -23.95 -37.59
C LEU A 933 21.86 -24.47 -36.18
N ILE A 934 20.74 -24.05 -35.57
CA ILE A 934 20.38 -24.39 -34.19
C ILE A 934 19.43 -25.60 -34.13
N GLY A 935 18.63 -25.81 -35.18
CA GLY A 935 17.62 -26.86 -35.30
C GLY A 935 16.22 -26.30 -35.59
N HIS A 936 15.35 -27.12 -36.19
CA HIS A 936 14.00 -26.70 -36.60
C HIS A 936 12.98 -26.56 -35.46
N ASP A 937 13.31 -27.04 -34.25
CA ASP A 937 12.39 -27.08 -33.10
C ASP A 937 12.37 -25.78 -32.27
N ILE A 938 12.66 -24.62 -32.87
CA ILE A 938 12.63 -23.32 -32.15
C ILE A 938 11.19 -22.88 -31.92
N ASP A 939 10.64 -23.31 -30.79
CA ASP A 939 9.33 -22.87 -30.29
C ASP A 939 9.41 -21.42 -29.78
N LEU A 940 9.14 -20.48 -30.69
CA LEU A 940 9.16 -19.03 -30.44
C LEU A 940 8.26 -18.61 -29.26
N SER A 941 7.19 -19.36 -28.97
CA SER A 941 6.25 -19.07 -27.88
C SER A 941 6.88 -19.23 -26.48
N ARG A 942 8.03 -19.92 -26.38
CA ARG A 942 8.77 -20.08 -25.11
C ARG A 942 9.61 -18.87 -24.73
N PHE A 943 9.78 -17.91 -25.65
CA PHE A 943 10.59 -16.73 -25.40
C PHE A 943 9.69 -15.59 -24.90
N PRO A 944 9.81 -15.18 -23.63
CA PRO A 944 8.95 -14.16 -23.05
C PRO A 944 9.13 -12.76 -23.66
N SER A 945 10.21 -12.54 -24.43
CA SER A 945 10.39 -11.32 -25.23
C SER A 945 11.44 -11.51 -26.34
N ARG A 946 11.50 -10.54 -27.26
CA ARG A 946 12.53 -10.45 -28.32
C ARG A 946 13.96 -10.43 -27.77
N GLY A 947 14.19 -9.79 -26.63
CA GLY A 947 15.50 -9.78 -25.95
C GLY A 947 15.94 -11.16 -25.49
N ALA A 948 15.02 -11.92 -24.88
CA ALA A 948 15.30 -13.29 -24.47
C ALA A 948 15.63 -14.19 -25.67
N LEU A 949 14.90 -14.04 -26.78
CA LEU A 949 15.21 -14.72 -28.05
C LEU A 949 16.60 -14.31 -28.58
N PHE A 950 16.93 -13.01 -28.59
CA PHE A 950 18.19 -12.51 -29.13
C PHE A 950 19.41 -13.04 -28.37
N VAL A 951 19.38 -12.91 -27.04
CA VAL A 951 20.44 -13.38 -26.16
C VAL A 951 20.61 -14.90 -26.30
N TRP A 952 19.53 -15.67 -26.25
CA TRP A 952 19.60 -17.11 -26.46
C TRP A 952 20.16 -17.48 -27.85
N THR A 953 19.76 -16.78 -28.91
CA THR A 953 20.23 -17.03 -30.28
C THR A 953 21.73 -16.82 -30.40
N LEU A 954 22.26 -15.70 -29.90
CA LEU A 954 23.71 -15.45 -29.87
C LEU A 954 24.45 -16.54 -29.09
N PHE A 955 23.91 -16.96 -27.94
CA PHE A 955 24.49 -18.01 -27.10
C PHE A 955 24.54 -19.38 -27.79
N GLN A 956 23.44 -19.80 -28.44
CA GLN A 956 23.42 -21.05 -29.20
C GLN A 956 24.39 -20.99 -30.38
N LEU A 957 24.41 -19.90 -31.17
CA LEU A 957 25.27 -19.79 -32.35
C LEU A 957 26.77 -19.92 -31.99
N MET A 958 27.24 -19.39 -30.85
CA MET A 958 28.62 -19.61 -30.39
C MET A 958 28.96 -21.09 -30.09
N SER A 959 27.94 -21.92 -29.89
CA SER A 959 28.07 -23.36 -29.63
C SER A 959 28.01 -24.23 -30.90
N VAL A 960 27.61 -23.66 -32.05
CA VAL A 960 27.52 -24.35 -33.34
C VAL A 960 28.90 -24.42 -34.01
N GLU A 961 29.29 -25.59 -34.49
CA GLU A 961 30.63 -25.81 -35.05
C GLU A 961 30.82 -25.10 -36.39
N GLU A 962 29.79 -25.08 -37.23
CA GLU A 962 29.74 -24.35 -38.49
C GLU A 962 29.95 -22.83 -38.31
N VAL A 963 29.53 -22.29 -37.16
CA VAL A 963 29.75 -20.88 -36.78
C VAL A 963 31.19 -20.68 -36.29
N ARG A 964 31.73 -21.62 -35.50
CA ARG A 964 33.13 -21.56 -35.02
C ARG A 964 34.14 -21.65 -36.16
N MET A 965 33.82 -22.41 -37.20
CA MET A 965 34.61 -22.53 -38.44
C MET A 965 34.53 -21.26 -39.33
N GLN A 966 33.77 -20.24 -38.92
CA GLN A 966 33.66 -18.94 -39.58
C GLN A 966 34.14 -17.80 -38.65
N PRO A 967 35.46 -17.54 -38.56
CA PRO A 967 36.01 -16.56 -37.61
C PRO A 967 35.39 -15.14 -37.67
N PRO A 968 35.03 -14.57 -38.84
CA PRO A 968 34.37 -13.26 -38.88
C PRO A 968 32.99 -13.27 -38.20
N LEU A 969 32.20 -14.32 -38.43
CA LEU A 969 30.88 -14.50 -37.83
C LEU A 969 30.99 -14.75 -36.32
N LEU A 970 31.88 -15.66 -35.89
CA LEU A 970 32.12 -15.92 -34.47
C LEU A 970 32.56 -14.64 -33.76
N ARG A 971 33.46 -13.85 -34.35
CA ARG A 971 33.90 -12.56 -33.81
C ARG A 971 32.73 -11.56 -33.72
N ALA A 972 31.91 -11.45 -34.76
CA ALA A 972 30.73 -10.57 -34.75
C ALA A 972 29.76 -10.94 -33.62
N ILE A 973 29.45 -12.24 -33.45
CA ILE A 973 28.59 -12.75 -32.38
C ILE A 973 29.22 -12.47 -31.00
N GLN A 974 30.51 -12.73 -30.81
CA GLN A 974 31.22 -12.48 -29.54
C GLN A 974 31.26 -10.99 -29.18
N MET A 975 31.43 -10.09 -30.15
CA MET A 975 31.40 -8.64 -29.92
C MET A 975 30.00 -8.19 -29.49
N HIS A 976 28.95 -8.63 -30.18
CA HIS A 976 27.56 -8.35 -29.79
C HIS A 976 27.23 -8.91 -28.41
N TRP A 977 27.51 -10.19 -28.17
CA TRP A 977 27.33 -10.85 -26.87
C TRP A 977 27.95 -10.02 -25.74
N LYS A 978 29.20 -9.60 -25.89
CA LYS A 978 29.92 -8.81 -24.89
C LYS A 978 29.34 -7.40 -24.72
N ALA A 979 29.00 -6.72 -25.81
CA ALA A 979 28.39 -5.39 -25.81
C ALA A 979 26.99 -5.37 -25.17
N ILE A 980 26.32 -6.52 -25.11
CA ILE A 980 24.99 -6.70 -24.50
C ILE A 980 25.11 -7.07 -23.01
N GLN A 981 26.05 -7.96 -22.68
CA GLN A 981 26.31 -8.41 -21.31
C GLN A 981 26.93 -7.35 -20.41
N GLN A 982 28.03 -6.74 -20.85
CA GLN A 982 28.87 -5.95 -19.97
C GLN A 982 28.17 -4.71 -19.41
N PRO A 983 27.32 -3.96 -20.16
CA PRO A 983 26.53 -2.87 -19.57
C PRO A 983 25.49 -3.36 -18.56
N ALA A 984 24.83 -4.49 -18.85
CA ALA A 984 23.83 -5.10 -17.97
C ALA A 984 24.42 -5.60 -16.64
N PHE A 985 25.72 -5.93 -16.61
CA PHE A 985 26.43 -6.18 -15.37
C PHE A 985 26.93 -4.91 -14.69
N SER A 986 27.53 -3.98 -15.43
CA SER A 986 28.48 -2.98 -14.88
C SER A 986 27.96 -1.55 -14.81
N ILE A 987 26.74 -1.26 -15.26
CA ILE A 987 26.16 0.08 -15.13
C ILE A 987 25.02 0.04 -14.13
N ARG A 988 25.16 0.79 -13.03
CA ARG A 988 24.12 0.90 -12.00
C ARG A 988 22.85 1.55 -12.55
N ILE A 989 21.71 1.01 -12.13
CA ILE A 989 20.38 1.51 -12.42
C ILE A 989 19.86 2.24 -11.16
N PRO A 990 19.25 3.43 -11.28
CA PRO A 990 18.61 4.09 -10.15
C PRO A 990 17.59 3.17 -9.46
N ARG A 991 17.62 3.09 -8.13
CA ARG A 991 16.83 2.12 -7.35
C ARG A 991 15.32 2.30 -7.54
N ASP A 992 14.90 3.55 -7.70
CA ASP A 992 13.56 3.99 -8.11
C ASP A 992 13.15 3.44 -9.48
N VAL A 993 14.06 3.34 -10.45
CA VAL A 993 13.78 2.72 -11.76
C VAL A 993 13.72 1.19 -11.64
N ILE A 994 14.55 0.56 -10.79
CA ILE A 994 14.49 -0.89 -10.54
C ILE A 994 13.19 -1.29 -9.85
N LEU A 995 12.80 -0.56 -8.80
CA LEU A 995 11.57 -0.81 -8.04
C LEU A 995 10.31 -0.35 -8.80
N GLY A 996 10.48 0.61 -9.72
CA GLY A 996 9.41 1.41 -10.30
C GLY A 996 8.88 2.45 -9.30
N GLU A 997 8.19 3.46 -9.84
CA GLU A 997 6.97 3.91 -9.16
C GLU A 997 6.11 2.67 -8.94
N SER A 998 5.66 2.48 -7.69
CA SER A 998 5.07 1.23 -7.20
C SER A 998 4.14 0.59 -8.23
N ARG A 999 4.51 -0.60 -8.74
CA ARG A 999 3.68 -1.39 -9.65
C ARG A 999 2.23 -1.37 -9.18
N GLU A 1000 1.38 -0.67 -9.93
CA GLU A 1000 0.02 -1.14 -10.15
C GLU A 1000 0.14 -2.60 -10.59
N LYS A 1001 -0.68 -3.48 -10.01
CA LYS A 1001 -0.48 -4.92 -10.15
C LYS A 1001 -0.86 -5.40 -11.56
N TYR A 1002 0.03 -5.23 -12.54
CA TYR A 1002 -0.15 -5.64 -13.95
C TYR A 1002 -0.15 -7.17 -14.18
N SER A 1003 -0.86 -7.93 -13.35
CA SER A 1003 -1.44 -9.22 -13.73
C SER A 1003 -2.85 -9.28 -13.15
N ASN A 1004 -3.72 -8.43 -13.70
CA ASN A 1004 -5.14 -8.43 -13.41
C ASN A 1004 -5.79 -9.79 -13.75
N TRP A 1005 -5.21 -10.55 -14.68
CA TRP A 1005 -5.56 -11.95 -14.93
C TRP A 1005 -5.08 -12.88 -13.80
N ALA A 1006 -6.03 -13.52 -13.13
CA ALA A 1006 -5.83 -14.67 -12.28
C ALA A 1006 -6.16 -15.97 -13.03
N VAL A 1007 -5.68 -17.11 -12.52
CA VAL A 1007 -5.95 -18.42 -13.10
C VAL A 1007 -7.34 -18.90 -12.68
N ASP A 1008 -8.13 -19.46 -13.61
CA ASP A 1008 -9.40 -20.13 -13.29
C ASP A 1008 -9.13 -21.49 -12.62
N LEU A 1009 -8.85 -21.45 -11.32
CA LEU A 1009 -8.65 -22.64 -10.50
C LEU A 1009 -9.93 -23.47 -10.38
N VAL A 1010 -11.11 -22.86 -10.39
CA VAL A 1010 -12.39 -23.57 -10.22
C VAL A 1010 -12.77 -24.32 -11.50
N GLY A 1011 -12.51 -23.77 -12.68
CA GLY A 1011 -12.73 -24.44 -13.96
C GLY A 1011 -11.80 -25.63 -14.19
N LEU A 1012 -10.75 -25.83 -13.38
CA LEU A 1012 -9.98 -27.08 -13.34
C LEU A 1012 -10.84 -28.28 -12.92
N MET A 1013 -11.94 -28.06 -12.17
CA MET A 1013 -12.89 -29.12 -11.81
C MET A 1013 -13.47 -29.87 -13.03
N GLY A 1014 -13.44 -29.27 -14.23
CA GLY A 1014 -13.80 -29.94 -15.48
C GLY A 1014 -12.86 -31.09 -15.87
N ALA A 1015 -11.63 -31.13 -15.35
CA ALA A 1015 -10.71 -32.27 -15.50
C ALA A 1015 -11.01 -33.43 -14.54
N LEU A 1016 -12.04 -33.33 -13.68
CA LEU A 1016 -12.48 -34.40 -12.78
C LEU A 1016 -13.79 -35.02 -13.25
N PRO A 1017 -14.00 -36.34 -13.07
CA PRO A 1017 -15.26 -36.98 -13.39
C PRO A 1017 -16.37 -36.47 -12.47
N SER A 1018 -17.58 -36.32 -13.03
CA SER A 1018 -18.78 -35.97 -12.27
C SER A 1018 -19.03 -36.97 -11.13
N PRO A 1019 -19.48 -36.52 -9.95
CA PRO A 1019 -19.73 -37.40 -8.83
C PRO A 1019 -20.87 -38.38 -9.12
N ALA A 1020 -20.63 -39.68 -8.90
CA ALA A 1020 -21.63 -40.72 -9.14
C ALA A 1020 -22.60 -40.94 -7.97
N ASP A 1021 -22.27 -40.42 -6.78
CA ASP A 1021 -23.03 -40.63 -5.54
C ASP A 1021 -22.86 -39.47 -4.53
N PRO A 1022 -23.69 -39.37 -3.48
CA PRO A 1022 -23.63 -38.28 -2.50
C PRO A 1022 -22.38 -38.24 -1.61
N GLN A 1023 -21.54 -39.29 -1.57
CA GLN A 1023 -20.23 -39.23 -0.93
C GLN A 1023 -19.20 -38.60 -1.85
N GLN A 1024 -19.19 -38.98 -3.14
CA GLN A 1024 -18.38 -38.33 -4.16
C GLN A 1024 -18.73 -36.85 -4.31
N GLU A 1025 -20.01 -36.47 -4.21
CA GLU A 1025 -20.44 -35.06 -4.20
C GLU A 1025 -19.74 -34.24 -3.09
N LYS A 1026 -19.58 -34.82 -1.90
CA LYS A 1026 -18.87 -34.18 -0.77
C LYS A 1026 -17.37 -34.07 -0.99
N LEU A 1027 -16.76 -35.03 -1.69
CA LEU A 1027 -15.35 -34.97 -2.07
C LEU A 1027 -15.13 -33.94 -3.19
N TRP A 1028 -15.98 -33.96 -4.22
CA TRP A 1028 -15.98 -33.02 -5.34
C TRP A 1028 -16.11 -31.57 -4.84
N THR A 1029 -17.08 -31.34 -3.94
CA THR A 1029 -17.26 -30.05 -3.24
C THR A 1029 -16.01 -29.66 -2.42
N ALA A 1030 -15.35 -30.61 -1.75
CA ALA A 1030 -14.14 -30.33 -0.98
C ALA A 1030 -12.92 -29.96 -1.83
N VAL A 1031 -12.80 -30.51 -3.07
CA VAL A 1031 -11.79 -30.05 -4.05
C VAL A 1031 -12.18 -28.68 -4.60
N ARG A 1032 -13.46 -28.47 -4.96
CA ARG A 1032 -13.95 -27.18 -5.46
C ARG A 1032 -13.66 -26.05 -4.47
N ASN A 1033 -14.06 -26.22 -3.21
CA ASN A 1033 -13.84 -25.22 -2.14
C ASN A 1033 -12.36 -24.95 -1.87
N TYR A 1034 -11.49 -25.94 -2.11
CA TYR A 1034 -10.05 -25.78 -2.00
C TYR A 1034 -9.47 -24.97 -3.17
N LEU A 1035 -9.90 -25.26 -4.40
CA LEU A 1035 -9.52 -24.53 -5.61
C LEU A 1035 -10.09 -23.09 -5.64
N SER A 1036 -11.21 -22.81 -4.96
CA SER A 1036 -11.77 -21.46 -4.80
C SER A 1036 -10.93 -20.51 -3.93
N ARG A 1037 -9.80 -20.96 -3.37
CA ARG A 1037 -8.93 -20.12 -2.52
C ARG A 1037 -8.04 -19.25 -3.40
N SER A 1038 -8.24 -17.93 -3.38
CA SER A 1038 -7.58 -16.96 -4.26
C SER A 1038 -6.05 -16.93 -4.16
N ASN A 1039 -5.48 -17.35 -3.03
CA ASN A 1039 -4.04 -17.43 -2.77
C ASN A 1039 -3.47 -18.86 -2.88
N LEU A 1040 -4.22 -19.83 -3.43
CA LEU A 1040 -3.81 -21.25 -3.40
C LEU A 1040 -2.46 -21.50 -4.10
N LEU A 1041 -2.23 -20.88 -5.25
CA LEU A 1041 -0.98 -21.05 -6.00
C LEU A 1041 0.21 -20.49 -5.22
N GLU A 1042 0.03 -19.35 -4.53
CA GLU A 1042 1.04 -18.76 -3.65
C GLU A 1042 1.37 -19.69 -2.46
N GLU A 1043 0.34 -20.22 -1.79
CA GLU A 1043 0.53 -21.16 -0.67
C GLU A 1043 1.24 -22.45 -1.10
N LEU A 1044 0.89 -23.00 -2.27
CA LEU A 1044 1.54 -24.20 -2.82
C LEU A 1044 2.89 -23.90 -3.48
N SER A 1045 3.26 -22.63 -3.62
CA SER A 1045 4.45 -22.15 -4.34
C SER A 1045 4.52 -22.63 -5.80
N ILE A 1046 3.35 -22.73 -6.45
CA ILE A 1046 3.15 -23.08 -7.85
C ILE A 1046 3.12 -21.78 -8.68
N PRO A 1047 3.94 -21.63 -9.73
CA PRO A 1047 3.85 -20.48 -10.61
C PRO A 1047 2.55 -20.51 -11.42
N SER A 1048 2.07 -19.33 -11.86
CA SER A 1048 0.98 -19.28 -12.85
C SER A 1048 1.36 -20.11 -14.08
N PRO A 1049 0.44 -20.94 -14.62
CA PRO A 1049 0.77 -21.84 -15.72
C PRO A 1049 1.01 -21.05 -17.01
N PRO A 1050 1.70 -21.63 -18.01
CA PRO A 1050 1.65 -21.13 -19.38
C PRO A 1050 0.21 -21.10 -19.90
N LEU A 1051 -0.14 -20.13 -20.75
CA LEU A 1051 -1.47 -19.99 -21.37
C LEU A 1051 -1.95 -21.29 -22.07
N HIS A 1052 -1.00 -22.04 -22.63
CA HIS A 1052 -1.24 -23.32 -23.32
C HIS A 1052 -1.24 -24.56 -22.42
N ALA A 1053 -1.08 -24.44 -21.10
CA ALA A 1053 -1.15 -25.57 -20.18
C ALA A 1053 -2.55 -26.19 -20.17
N THR A 1054 -2.64 -27.52 -20.07
CA THR A 1054 -3.93 -28.22 -20.00
C THR A 1054 -4.47 -28.27 -18.57
N LYS A 1055 -5.80 -28.23 -18.42
CA LYS A 1055 -6.50 -28.33 -17.12
C LYS A 1055 -6.06 -29.56 -16.33
N ALA A 1056 -5.92 -30.70 -17.01
CA ALA A 1056 -5.47 -31.95 -16.41
C ALA A 1056 -4.07 -31.85 -15.79
N ARG A 1057 -3.09 -31.36 -16.57
CA ARG A 1057 -1.70 -31.24 -16.12
C ARG A 1057 -1.56 -30.26 -14.95
N PHE A 1058 -2.27 -29.13 -15.00
CA PHE A 1058 -2.16 -28.12 -13.94
C PHE A 1058 -2.89 -28.54 -12.66
N LEU A 1059 -4.02 -29.24 -12.77
CA LEU A 1059 -4.69 -29.82 -11.62
C LEU A 1059 -3.87 -30.91 -10.95
N ASP A 1060 -3.17 -31.76 -11.73
CA ASP A 1060 -2.27 -32.79 -11.22
C ASP A 1060 -1.12 -32.15 -10.40
N GLU A 1061 -0.49 -31.09 -10.92
CA GLU A 1061 0.54 -30.34 -10.18
C GLU A 1061 0.00 -29.75 -8.86
N ILE A 1062 -1.22 -29.18 -8.86
CA ILE A 1062 -1.87 -28.67 -7.64
C ILE A 1062 -2.11 -29.81 -6.64
N ILE A 1063 -2.62 -30.96 -7.07
CA ILE A 1063 -2.89 -32.12 -6.21
C ILE A 1063 -1.58 -32.67 -5.64
N GLU A 1064 -0.56 -32.90 -6.48
CA GLU A 1064 0.78 -33.34 -6.10
C GLU A 1064 1.39 -32.45 -5.01
N ARG A 1065 1.41 -31.12 -5.23
CA ARG A 1065 2.00 -30.14 -4.30
C ARG A 1065 1.22 -30.06 -3.00
N SER A 1066 -0.11 -30.09 -3.06
CA SER A 1066 -0.98 -30.08 -1.88
C SER A 1066 -0.77 -31.29 -0.98
N LEU A 1067 -0.51 -32.46 -1.57
CA LEU A 1067 -0.25 -33.69 -0.83
C LEU A 1067 1.19 -33.78 -0.31
N LYS A 1068 2.16 -33.17 -0.99
CA LYS A 1068 3.57 -33.09 -0.57
C LYS A 1068 3.79 -32.05 0.55
N ASN A 1069 3.25 -30.84 0.42
CA ASN A 1069 3.51 -29.71 1.33
C ASN A 1069 2.70 -29.74 2.65
N HIS A 1070 1.87 -30.77 2.88
CA HIS A 1070 1.05 -30.91 4.08
C HIS A 1070 1.90 -30.89 5.38
N ASP A 1071 3.10 -31.46 5.33
CA ASP A 1071 3.98 -31.58 6.50
C ASP A 1071 4.88 -30.34 6.69
N ASP A 1072 5.02 -29.49 5.67
CA ASP A 1072 5.86 -28.27 5.64
C ASP A 1072 5.07 -26.95 5.87
N GLY A 1073 3.77 -27.03 6.16
CA GLY A 1073 3.01 -25.91 6.74
C GLY A 1073 1.74 -25.48 6.00
N VAL A 1074 1.47 -25.99 4.79
CA VAL A 1074 0.19 -25.71 4.10
C VAL A 1074 -0.90 -26.59 4.72
N LYS A 1075 -1.76 -25.99 5.55
CA LYS A 1075 -2.82 -26.70 6.29
C LYS A 1075 -3.98 -27.15 5.38
N VAL A 1076 -3.75 -28.21 4.61
CA VAL A 1076 -4.83 -28.94 3.92
C VAL A 1076 -5.65 -29.70 4.96
N ASN A 1077 -6.92 -29.34 5.13
CA ASN A 1077 -7.79 -30.03 6.10
C ASN A 1077 -8.03 -31.50 5.70
N ALA A 1078 -8.40 -32.35 6.67
CA ALA A 1078 -8.52 -33.79 6.46
C ALA A 1078 -9.54 -34.18 5.37
N GLN A 1079 -10.65 -33.45 5.24
CA GLN A 1079 -11.68 -33.71 4.22
C GLN A 1079 -11.17 -33.37 2.82
N THR A 1080 -10.54 -32.21 2.64
CA THR A 1080 -9.88 -31.83 1.39
C THR A 1080 -8.76 -32.81 1.05
N ARG A 1081 -7.91 -33.21 2.01
CA ARG A 1081 -6.85 -34.19 1.77
C ARG A 1081 -7.41 -35.54 1.28
N ALA A 1082 -8.48 -36.03 1.91
CA ALA A 1082 -9.16 -37.25 1.46
C ALA A 1082 -9.73 -37.12 0.03
N ALA A 1083 -10.26 -35.95 -0.32
CA ALA A 1083 -10.77 -35.67 -1.66
C ALA A 1083 -9.67 -35.57 -2.73
N LEU A 1084 -8.55 -34.88 -2.44
CA LEU A 1084 -7.40 -34.79 -3.33
C LEU A 1084 -6.78 -36.19 -3.57
N LEU A 1085 -6.65 -37.01 -2.51
CA LEU A 1085 -6.23 -38.41 -2.63
C LEU A 1085 -7.20 -39.24 -3.47
N PHE A 1086 -8.52 -39.04 -3.33
CA PHE A 1086 -9.52 -39.75 -4.13
C PHE A 1086 -9.46 -39.39 -5.62
N TYR A 1087 -9.18 -38.12 -5.94
CA TYR A 1087 -9.21 -37.62 -7.33
C TYR A 1087 -7.86 -37.69 -8.07
N ARG A 1088 -6.72 -37.83 -7.37
CA ARG A 1088 -5.38 -37.91 -7.98
C ARG A 1088 -5.31 -38.82 -9.20
N ASP A 1089 -5.72 -40.08 -9.04
CA ASP A 1089 -5.64 -41.09 -10.10
C ASP A 1089 -6.90 -41.10 -11.01
N LYS A 1090 -7.72 -40.04 -10.95
CA LYS A 1090 -8.98 -39.88 -11.71
C LYS A 1090 -9.03 -38.61 -12.55
N ILE A 1091 -7.93 -37.86 -12.65
CA ILE A 1091 -7.85 -36.69 -13.52
C ILE A 1091 -8.00 -37.17 -14.98
N MET A 1092 -9.06 -36.71 -15.64
CA MET A 1092 -9.28 -36.96 -17.06
C MET A 1092 -8.24 -36.17 -17.85
N VAL A 1093 -7.47 -36.83 -18.71
CA VAL A 1093 -6.53 -36.17 -19.63
C VAL A 1093 -7.14 -35.90 -21.01
N ASP A 1094 -8.33 -36.44 -21.28
CA ASP A 1094 -9.12 -36.22 -22.49
C ASP A 1094 -10.26 -35.20 -22.29
N ARG A 1095 -11.00 -34.90 -23.35
CA ARG A 1095 -12.19 -34.02 -23.35
C ARG A 1095 -11.92 -32.65 -22.69
N GLU A 1096 -12.52 -32.40 -21.53
CA GLU A 1096 -12.39 -31.16 -20.75
C GLU A 1096 -10.98 -31.03 -20.12
N GLY A 1097 -10.35 -32.14 -19.74
CA GLY A 1097 -9.00 -32.12 -19.17
C GLY A 1097 -7.90 -31.78 -20.18
N ALA A 1098 -8.14 -32.11 -21.46
CA ALA A 1098 -7.29 -31.72 -22.58
C ALA A 1098 -7.41 -30.23 -22.97
N ARG A 1099 -8.43 -29.50 -22.47
CA ARG A 1099 -8.57 -28.07 -22.73
C ARG A 1099 -7.53 -27.26 -21.97
N GLN A 1100 -7.24 -26.07 -22.48
CA GLN A 1100 -6.36 -25.11 -21.83
C GLN A 1100 -6.94 -24.63 -20.48
N VAL A 1101 -6.05 -24.26 -19.56
CA VAL A 1101 -6.42 -23.61 -18.30
C VAL A 1101 -7.09 -22.26 -18.60
N GLY A 1102 -8.21 -21.98 -17.93
CA GLY A 1102 -8.93 -20.71 -18.06
C GLY A 1102 -8.26 -19.58 -17.29
N TRP A 1103 -8.57 -18.34 -17.67
CA TRP A 1103 -8.04 -17.13 -17.04
C TRP A 1103 -9.18 -16.14 -16.78
N ILE A 1104 -9.16 -15.50 -15.63
CA ILE A 1104 -10.22 -14.59 -15.14
C ILE A 1104 -9.59 -13.24 -14.84
N TRP A 1105 -10.10 -12.16 -15.42
CA TRP A 1105 -9.69 -10.81 -15.04
C TRP A 1105 -10.29 -10.43 -13.68
N SER A 1106 -9.41 -10.43 -12.67
CA SER A 1106 -9.66 -10.21 -11.24
C SER A 1106 -9.53 -8.76 -10.78
N GLN A 1107 -9.00 -7.85 -11.60
CA GLN A 1107 -8.96 -6.44 -11.22
C GLN A 1107 -10.35 -5.81 -11.39
N LYS A 1108 -10.81 -5.18 -10.31
CA LYS A 1108 -11.95 -4.27 -10.32
C LYS A 1108 -11.61 -3.06 -11.18
N PHE A 1109 -12.53 -2.60 -12.01
CA PHE A 1109 -12.39 -1.29 -12.62
C PHE A 1109 -12.32 -0.22 -11.53
N THR A 1110 -11.17 0.45 -11.42
CA THR A 1110 -10.94 1.62 -10.55
C THR A 1110 -10.51 2.82 -11.39
N GLY A 1111 -11.15 2.99 -12.56
CA GLY A 1111 -11.05 4.25 -13.31
C GLY A 1111 -11.95 5.30 -12.66
N ASP A 1112 -11.51 6.57 -12.65
CA ASP A 1112 -12.21 7.67 -11.98
C ASP A 1112 -13.70 7.76 -12.40
N MET A 1113 -14.03 7.42 -13.65
CA MET A 1113 -15.40 7.36 -14.18
C MET A 1113 -16.35 6.38 -13.46
N LEU A 1114 -15.84 5.39 -12.72
CA LEU A 1114 -16.63 4.43 -11.95
C LEU A 1114 -16.60 4.71 -10.44
N THR A 1115 -15.84 5.70 -9.99
CA THR A 1115 -15.72 6.05 -8.56
C THR A 1115 -16.87 6.92 -8.03
N GLU A 1116 -17.72 7.47 -8.92
CA GLU A 1116 -18.92 8.23 -8.51
C GLU A 1116 -20.12 7.33 -8.12
N HIS A 1117 -20.04 6.01 -8.34
CA HIS A 1117 -21.07 5.04 -7.95
C HIS A 1117 -20.52 3.99 -6.98
N ASP A 1118 -20.79 4.17 -5.69
CA ASP A 1118 -20.50 3.17 -4.66
C ASP A 1118 -21.13 1.79 -5.01
N ASP A 1119 -20.44 0.72 -4.58
CA ASP A 1119 -20.78 -0.71 -4.67
C ASP A 1119 -20.72 -1.45 -6.04
N SER A 1120 -20.64 -0.81 -7.21
CA SER A 1120 -20.57 -1.56 -8.49
C SER A 1120 -19.18 -2.16 -8.79
N ASN A 1121 -18.84 -3.27 -8.12
CA ASN A 1121 -17.66 -4.09 -8.40
C ASN A 1121 -17.78 -4.81 -9.77
N LEU A 1122 -17.53 -4.09 -10.86
CA LEU A 1122 -17.58 -4.62 -12.23
C LEU A 1122 -16.29 -5.39 -12.57
N HIS A 1123 -16.31 -6.71 -12.41
CA HIS A 1123 -15.25 -7.59 -12.91
C HIS A 1123 -15.53 -7.96 -14.37
N ILE A 1124 -14.78 -7.39 -15.30
CA ILE A 1124 -15.01 -7.66 -16.73
C ILE A 1124 -14.71 -9.10 -17.13
N GLY A 1125 -13.83 -9.80 -16.42
CA GLY A 1125 -13.60 -11.24 -16.62
C GLY A 1125 -14.83 -12.08 -16.32
N GLU A 1126 -15.47 -11.85 -15.17
CA GLU A 1126 -16.72 -12.53 -14.79
C GLU A 1126 -17.86 -12.20 -15.78
N MET A 1127 -17.95 -10.94 -16.23
CA MET A 1127 -18.95 -10.56 -17.22
C MET A 1127 -18.67 -11.17 -18.60
N MET A 1128 -17.41 -11.23 -19.04
CA MET A 1128 -17.06 -11.96 -20.27
C MET A 1128 -17.42 -13.43 -20.14
N GLU A 1129 -17.08 -14.14 -19.06
CA GLU A 1129 -17.46 -15.54 -18.88
C GLU A 1129 -18.99 -15.75 -18.84
N GLN A 1130 -19.72 -14.85 -18.17
CA GLN A 1130 -21.18 -14.93 -18.05
C GLN A 1130 -21.90 -14.68 -19.38
N TYR A 1131 -21.44 -13.71 -20.17
CA TYR A 1131 -22.15 -13.21 -21.36
C TYR A 1131 -21.56 -13.70 -22.70
N LEU A 1132 -20.31 -14.19 -22.72
CA LEU A 1132 -19.74 -15.02 -23.80
C LEU A 1132 -19.70 -16.47 -23.30
N PRO A 1133 -20.72 -17.30 -23.59
CA PRO A 1133 -20.84 -18.64 -23.01
C PRO A 1133 -19.85 -19.64 -23.64
N TYR A 1134 -18.56 -19.52 -23.29
CA TYR A 1134 -17.42 -20.21 -23.87
C TYR A 1134 -17.65 -21.70 -24.13
N TYR A 1135 -18.20 -22.41 -23.15
CA TYR A 1135 -18.46 -23.85 -23.20
C TYR A 1135 -19.54 -24.27 -24.23
N LYS A 1136 -20.37 -23.33 -24.72
CA LYS A 1136 -21.39 -23.53 -25.76
C LYS A 1136 -20.91 -23.17 -27.17
N MET A 1137 -19.75 -22.51 -27.29
CA MET A 1137 -19.21 -22.06 -28.57
C MET A 1137 -18.59 -23.19 -29.39
N SER A 1138 -18.42 -22.97 -30.70
CA SER A 1138 -17.61 -23.86 -31.55
C SER A 1138 -16.12 -23.78 -31.17
N ARG A 1139 -15.33 -24.80 -31.54
CA ARG A 1139 -13.87 -24.81 -31.29
C ARG A 1139 -13.15 -23.59 -31.89
N GLU A 1140 -13.62 -23.11 -33.04
CA GLU A 1140 -13.07 -21.92 -33.71
C GLU A 1140 -13.32 -20.64 -32.88
N LYS A 1141 -14.54 -20.48 -32.36
CA LYS A 1141 -14.90 -19.37 -31.46
C LYS A 1141 -14.19 -19.47 -30.10
N GLN A 1142 -14.04 -20.68 -29.55
CA GLN A 1142 -13.22 -20.93 -28.36
C GLN A 1142 -11.76 -20.56 -28.58
N LYS A 1143 -11.21 -20.83 -29.77
CA LYS A 1143 -9.87 -20.38 -30.14
C LYS A 1143 -9.81 -18.85 -30.21
N ALA A 1144 -10.73 -18.20 -30.92
CA ALA A 1144 -10.81 -16.74 -31.00
C ALA A 1144 -10.92 -16.07 -29.61
N TYR A 1145 -11.65 -16.66 -28.66
CA TYR A 1145 -11.71 -16.22 -27.27
C TYR A 1145 -10.36 -16.34 -26.56
N ASN A 1146 -9.68 -17.48 -26.70
CA ASN A 1146 -8.36 -17.69 -26.10
C ASN A 1146 -7.29 -16.77 -26.71
N ASP A 1147 -7.27 -16.62 -28.03
CA ASP A 1147 -6.35 -15.73 -28.77
C ASP A 1147 -6.56 -14.26 -28.34
N LEU A 1148 -7.82 -13.84 -28.12
CA LEU A 1148 -8.17 -12.53 -27.55
C LEU A 1148 -7.70 -12.37 -26.09
N VAL A 1149 -7.96 -13.35 -25.22
CA VAL A 1149 -7.55 -13.31 -23.80
C VAL A 1149 -6.02 -13.28 -23.67
N GLU A 1150 -5.29 -14.05 -24.48
CA GLU A 1150 -3.83 -13.97 -24.59
C GLU A 1150 -3.37 -12.57 -25.01
N HIS A 1151 -4.04 -11.93 -25.99
CA HIS A 1151 -3.70 -10.57 -26.39
C HIS A 1151 -3.94 -9.54 -25.29
N LEU A 1152 -5.07 -9.64 -24.56
CA LEU A 1152 -5.40 -8.78 -23.43
C LEU A 1152 -4.55 -9.07 -22.19
N TYR A 1153 -3.97 -10.28 -22.07
CA TYR A 1153 -2.96 -10.60 -21.06
C TYR A 1153 -1.62 -9.94 -21.38
N MET A 1154 -1.21 -9.96 -22.65
CA MET A 1154 0.03 -9.32 -23.11
C MET A 1154 -0.07 -7.79 -23.22
N LYS A 1155 -1.29 -7.25 -23.35
CA LYS A 1155 -1.56 -5.80 -23.46
C LYS A 1155 -2.74 -5.39 -22.54
N PRO A 1156 -2.58 -5.46 -21.20
CA PRO A 1156 -3.65 -5.13 -20.25
C PRO A 1156 -4.19 -3.70 -20.43
N GLN A 1157 -3.35 -2.76 -20.92
CA GLN A 1157 -3.73 -1.38 -21.22
C GLN A 1157 -4.78 -1.21 -22.34
N LEU A 1158 -5.15 -2.29 -23.05
CA LEU A 1158 -6.30 -2.28 -23.95
C LEU A 1158 -7.64 -2.30 -23.20
N LEU A 1159 -7.63 -2.67 -21.91
CA LEU A 1159 -8.77 -2.64 -21.01
C LEU A 1159 -8.84 -1.33 -20.20
N ASP A 1160 -7.86 -0.43 -20.35
CA ASP A 1160 -7.92 0.94 -19.84
C ASP A 1160 -8.90 1.75 -20.70
N LEU A 1161 -10.18 1.66 -20.34
CA LEU A 1161 -11.27 2.43 -20.94
C LEU A 1161 -11.01 3.93 -20.68
N LYS A 1162 -10.69 4.68 -21.73
CA LYS A 1162 -10.46 6.12 -21.64
C LYS A 1162 -11.78 6.88 -21.58
N ASP A 1163 -11.71 8.20 -21.41
CA ASP A 1163 -12.87 9.10 -21.27
C ASP A 1163 -13.87 9.07 -22.45
N ASP A 1164 -13.46 8.53 -23.60
CA ASP A 1164 -14.31 8.34 -24.78
C ASP A 1164 -15.22 7.10 -24.68
N PHE A 1165 -14.93 6.15 -23.79
CA PHE A 1165 -15.79 5.01 -23.54
C PHE A 1165 -16.93 5.36 -22.58
N LEU A 1166 -18.05 5.82 -23.14
CA LEU A 1166 -19.23 6.22 -22.38
C LEU A 1166 -19.99 5.01 -21.78
N VAL A 1167 -19.49 4.50 -20.66
CA VAL A 1167 -20.03 3.40 -19.84
C VAL A 1167 -21.57 3.46 -19.67
N LYS A 1168 -22.11 4.65 -19.44
CA LYS A 1168 -23.56 4.93 -19.28
C LYS A 1168 -24.45 4.57 -20.48
N ASN A 1169 -23.86 4.29 -21.65
CA ASN A 1169 -24.61 3.93 -22.86
C ASN A 1169 -25.07 2.46 -22.86
N TYR A 1170 -24.56 1.64 -21.94
CA TYR A 1170 -24.80 0.18 -21.91
C TYR A 1170 -25.76 -0.20 -20.78
N GLN A 1171 -26.97 -0.64 -21.13
CA GLN A 1171 -28.07 -0.86 -20.19
C GLN A 1171 -28.04 -2.24 -19.51
N THR A 1172 -27.32 -3.21 -20.09
CA THR A 1172 -27.21 -4.60 -19.63
C THR A 1172 -25.75 -5.02 -19.61
N LYS A 1173 -25.37 -5.98 -18.75
CA LYS A 1173 -23.96 -6.43 -18.68
C LYS A 1173 -23.50 -7.08 -20.00
N GLY A 1174 -24.40 -7.73 -20.72
CA GLY A 1174 -24.16 -8.20 -22.09
C GLY A 1174 -23.88 -7.08 -23.09
N SER A 1175 -24.67 -6.00 -23.08
CA SER A 1175 -24.38 -4.82 -23.93
C SER A 1175 -23.07 -4.11 -23.53
N PHE A 1176 -22.72 -4.08 -22.25
CA PHE A 1176 -21.44 -3.54 -21.78
C PHE A 1176 -20.23 -4.35 -22.28
N VAL A 1177 -20.26 -5.69 -22.14
CA VAL A 1177 -19.20 -6.58 -22.67
C VAL A 1177 -19.04 -6.41 -24.17
N ARG A 1178 -20.16 -6.31 -24.90
CA ARG A 1178 -20.17 -6.00 -26.33
C ARG A 1178 -19.49 -4.66 -26.63
N GLY A 1179 -19.88 -3.62 -25.91
CA GLY A 1179 -19.29 -2.29 -26.02
C GLY A 1179 -17.79 -2.27 -25.83
N VAL A 1180 -17.28 -2.92 -24.78
CA VAL A 1180 -15.83 -2.97 -24.51
C VAL A 1180 -15.08 -3.72 -25.63
N LEU A 1181 -15.64 -4.82 -26.16
CA LEU A 1181 -15.01 -5.51 -27.28
C LEU A 1181 -15.05 -4.70 -28.59
N GLU A 1182 -16.14 -3.97 -28.85
CA GLU A 1182 -16.23 -3.02 -29.97
C GLU A 1182 -15.21 -1.87 -29.81
N TYR A 1183 -15.01 -1.35 -28.60
CA TYR A 1183 -14.00 -0.32 -28.28
C TYR A 1183 -12.57 -0.83 -28.49
N ILE A 1184 -12.25 -2.04 -28.00
CA ILE A 1184 -10.95 -2.68 -28.22
C ILE A 1184 -10.71 -2.87 -29.72
N ALA A 1185 -11.68 -3.38 -30.48
CA ALA A 1185 -11.57 -3.55 -31.93
C ALA A 1185 -11.41 -2.23 -32.71
N ALA A 1186 -11.97 -1.13 -32.19
CA ALA A 1186 -11.80 0.21 -32.77
C ALA A 1186 -10.38 0.77 -32.60
N ASN A 1187 -9.58 0.26 -31.64
CA ASN A 1187 -8.21 0.72 -31.42
C ASN A 1187 -7.35 0.49 -32.69
N PRO A 1188 -6.71 1.53 -33.28
CA PRO A 1188 -5.92 1.40 -34.50
C PRO A 1188 -4.66 0.52 -34.34
N GLU A 1189 -4.14 0.36 -33.12
CA GLU A 1189 -2.93 -0.43 -32.82
C GLU A 1189 -3.21 -1.92 -32.57
N LEU A 1190 -4.48 -2.36 -32.61
CA LEU A 1190 -4.85 -3.76 -32.42
C LEU A 1190 -4.59 -4.58 -33.70
N ASN A 1191 -3.99 -5.77 -33.55
CA ASN A 1191 -3.72 -6.71 -34.63
C ASN A 1191 -5.02 -7.06 -35.40
N SER A 1192 -4.96 -7.12 -36.73
CA SER A 1192 -6.07 -7.52 -37.60
C SER A 1192 -6.60 -8.92 -37.29
N GLU A 1193 -5.76 -9.84 -36.82
CA GLU A 1193 -6.19 -11.16 -36.34
C GLU A 1193 -7.11 -11.02 -35.12
N ILE A 1194 -6.72 -10.23 -34.12
CA ILE A 1194 -7.54 -10.02 -32.91
C ILE A 1194 -8.80 -9.20 -33.23
N LYS A 1195 -8.76 -8.27 -34.19
CA LYS A 1195 -9.99 -7.61 -34.71
C LYS A 1195 -10.94 -8.63 -35.33
N ARG A 1196 -10.42 -9.58 -36.10
CA ARG A 1196 -11.21 -10.68 -36.69
C ARG A 1196 -11.76 -11.60 -35.60
N ASP A 1197 -10.96 -11.94 -34.60
CA ASP A 1197 -11.36 -12.81 -33.50
C ASP A 1197 -12.43 -12.16 -32.61
N ILE A 1198 -12.32 -10.85 -32.32
CA ILE A 1198 -13.41 -10.06 -31.73
C ILE A 1198 -14.66 -10.12 -32.63
N SER A 1199 -14.53 -9.90 -33.94
CA SER A 1199 -15.70 -9.94 -34.84
C SER A 1199 -16.39 -11.32 -34.92
N ILE A 1200 -15.65 -12.40 -34.66
CA ILE A 1200 -16.17 -13.77 -34.52
C ILE A 1200 -16.92 -13.96 -33.19
N LEU A 1201 -16.53 -13.24 -32.14
CA LEU A 1201 -17.11 -13.32 -30.79
C LEU A 1201 -18.31 -12.39 -30.58
N LEU A 1202 -18.34 -11.19 -31.19
CA LEU A 1202 -19.41 -10.20 -31.02
C LEU A 1202 -20.85 -10.76 -31.22
N PRO A 1203 -21.12 -11.67 -32.19
CA PRO A 1203 -22.45 -12.27 -32.35
C PRO A 1203 -22.85 -13.26 -31.24
N GLU A 1204 -21.89 -13.79 -30.47
CA GLU A 1204 -22.12 -14.78 -29.42
C GLU A 1204 -22.45 -14.15 -28.06
N ILE A 1205 -22.32 -12.83 -27.94
CA ILE A 1205 -22.56 -12.10 -26.70
C ILE A 1205 -24.07 -12.07 -26.43
N LEU A 1206 -24.45 -12.63 -25.28
CA LEU A 1206 -25.83 -12.62 -24.80
C LEU A 1206 -26.20 -11.22 -24.32
N VAL A 1207 -26.75 -10.38 -25.21
CA VAL A 1207 -27.06 -8.97 -24.88
C VAL A 1207 -28.20 -8.83 -23.86
N ASP A 1208 -29.19 -9.73 -23.93
CA ASP A 1208 -30.39 -9.73 -23.07
C ASP A 1208 -30.52 -11.08 -22.33
N GLY A 1209 -29.92 -11.19 -21.15
CA GLY A 1209 -30.13 -12.33 -20.26
C GLY A 1209 -31.53 -12.30 -19.63
N ARG A 1210 -32.23 -13.45 -19.56
CA ARG A 1210 -33.58 -13.55 -18.96
C ARG A 1210 -33.66 -13.19 -17.46
N ASN A 1211 -32.53 -12.88 -16.82
CA ASN A 1211 -32.40 -12.45 -15.42
C ASN A 1211 -31.49 -11.20 -15.29
N ASP A 1212 -31.29 -10.42 -16.36
CA ASP A 1212 -30.33 -9.32 -16.34
C ASP A 1212 -30.76 -8.18 -15.41
N LYS A 1213 -29.91 -7.93 -14.40
CA LYS A 1213 -29.86 -6.64 -13.71
C LYS A 1213 -29.25 -5.59 -14.64
N HIS A 1214 -29.62 -4.33 -14.46
CA HIS A 1214 -28.93 -3.26 -15.18
C HIS A 1214 -27.47 -3.21 -14.73
N VAL A 1215 -26.56 -2.76 -15.62
CA VAL A 1215 -25.14 -2.54 -15.24
C VAL A 1215 -25.05 -1.51 -14.13
N PHE A 1216 -25.96 -0.54 -14.21
CA PHE A 1216 -26.21 0.53 -13.26
C PHE A 1216 -27.72 0.47 -12.93
N ASP A 1217 -28.09 -0.35 -11.95
CA ASP A 1217 -29.35 -0.12 -11.24
C ASP A 1217 -29.20 1.27 -10.59
N LYS A 1218 -30.12 2.19 -10.94
CA LYS A 1218 -30.00 3.65 -10.73
C LYS A 1218 -30.05 4.11 -9.27
#